data_AF-A0A9N9Q644-F1
#
_entry.id   AF-A0A9N9Q644-F1
#
_cell.length_a   1.000
_cell.length_b   1.000
_cell.length_c   1.000
_cell.angle_alpha   90.00
_cell.angle_beta   90.00
_cell.angle_gamma   90.00
#
_symmetry.space_group_name_H-M   'P 1'
#
loop_
_entity.id
_entity.type
_entity.pdbx_description
1 polymer ?
#
loop_
_entity_poly.entity_id
_entity_poly.type
_entity_poly.pdbx_seq_one_letter_code
_entity_poly.pdbx_strand_id
1 'polypeptide(L)'
;MRPPLTAFAAKGQRCRHHQLFVACVRIHSQQRCASTFLQTPPLPNSASRPRAIYESDSRATRCFSTTARRRSSLELHEKAVEKIAQSVRGFFEKGEKFRIFHGSTNSTRSTLKRNLVDTSNLSNVLEVDIKRKTCLVQPNVPMDRLVEATLKHGLVPPVVMEFPGITVGGGYSGTSGESSSFKHGFFDRTINRVEMVLADGKVTNLSPTEKSDLFNGAAGAVGTFGVTTLVELQLHDAKKYVETTYHPVSSMTEATKKLKEATSSPGLDYVDGIMYSKTHGAIITGRLTDEKYGLKVQRFSGAWDPWFYLHVKDQIKNNKPVTEAIPLAEYLFRYDRGGFWVGASAFEYFKFPFNRFTRWFLDDFIHTRMMYSALHASGQSKKYVVQDLALPYSTAEKFVDYTDETFGIYPLWLCPLKQNPLPTMHPHYAATEKDGKTLQQMLNIGLWGTGPENHEEFVRKNRDLERKLKELGGMKWFYAHTYYTENEFWELFDRSWYEKLRAKYNATPLPNVYEKVKVDVEAEKAEKAATSFWRTAWPFAGFYGIKKAIESRSYIAARGSVWKQFGRVSNDEPNNLVQEQAVIEGHVASIIAAGSDPSADVNEALVYTREQCRYLLPNDALFDATDRSDENLKLALNLLNKKFNVSGKIRSIKEQDRNTL
;
A
#
# COMPACT_ATOMS: atom_id res chain seq x y z
N MET A 1 -2.24 11.53 -79.50
CA MET A 1 -3.62 11.15 -79.13
C MET A 1 -3.91 11.62 -77.71
N ARG A 2 -4.83 12.58 -77.54
CA ARG A 2 -5.61 12.80 -76.31
C ARG A 2 -6.96 12.08 -76.49
N PRO A 3 -7.65 11.62 -75.43
CA PRO A 3 -8.63 12.48 -74.70
C PRO A 3 -8.65 12.18 -73.16
N PRO A 4 -9.59 12.68 -72.32
CA PRO A 4 -9.32 13.80 -71.41
C PRO A 4 -9.69 13.58 -69.91
N LEU A 5 -9.28 14.56 -69.10
CA LEU A 5 -9.73 14.88 -67.73
C LEU A 5 -11.24 15.17 -67.64
N THR A 6 -11.87 14.74 -66.54
CA THR A 6 -12.89 15.53 -65.83
C THR A 6 -12.86 15.26 -64.32
N ALA A 7 -12.87 16.34 -63.55
CA ALA A 7 -12.92 16.42 -62.10
C ALA A 7 -14.37 16.61 -61.60
N PHE A 8 -14.68 16.24 -60.35
CA PHE A 8 -15.59 16.98 -59.45
C PHE A 8 -15.34 16.54 -57.99
N ALA A 9 -14.67 17.40 -57.23
CA ALA A 9 -15.20 18.17 -56.09
C ALA A 9 -15.09 17.55 -54.69
N ALA A 10 -14.30 18.25 -53.88
CA ALA A 10 -14.19 18.13 -52.44
C ALA A 10 -15.49 18.56 -51.73
N LYS A 11 -15.84 17.84 -50.67
CA LYS A 11 -16.44 18.41 -49.46
C LYS A 11 -15.69 17.86 -48.25
N GLY A 12 -15.02 18.76 -47.55
CA GLY A 12 -14.20 18.43 -46.39
C GLY A 12 -15.03 18.10 -45.15
N GLN A 13 -14.51 17.20 -44.34
CA GLN A 13 -14.80 17.12 -42.91
C GLN A 13 -13.47 17.01 -42.17
N ARG A 14 -12.84 18.17 -41.94
CA ARG A 14 -11.78 18.31 -40.93
C ARG A 14 -12.41 18.39 -39.54
N CYS A 15 -11.65 17.89 -38.57
CA CYS A 15 -11.70 18.17 -37.13
C CYS A 15 -12.74 17.45 -36.25
N ARG A 16 -12.26 16.43 -35.49
CA ARG A 16 -12.58 16.24 -34.05
C ARG A 16 -11.45 15.62 -33.20
N HIS A 17 -10.32 15.19 -33.76
CA HIS A 17 -9.24 14.55 -32.97
C HIS A 17 -8.12 15.50 -32.49
N HIS A 18 -8.03 16.73 -33.01
CA HIS A 18 -6.98 17.69 -32.61
C HIS A 18 -7.37 18.58 -31.41
N GLN A 19 -8.66 18.75 -31.12
CA GLN A 19 -9.13 19.61 -30.03
C GLN A 19 -9.00 18.97 -28.62
N LEU A 20 -9.03 17.63 -28.52
CA LEU A 20 -8.83 16.93 -27.25
C LEU A 20 -7.35 16.85 -26.83
N PHE A 21 -6.42 16.84 -27.79
CA PHE A 21 -4.98 16.90 -27.51
C PHE A 21 -4.57 18.27 -26.95
N VAL A 22 -5.17 19.36 -27.47
CA VAL A 22 -4.94 20.73 -26.98
C VAL A 22 -5.58 20.96 -25.60
N ALA A 23 -6.69 20.28 -25.26
CA ALA A 23 -7.31 20.36 -23.93
C ALA A 23 -6.45 19.69 -22.84
N CYS A 24 -5.81 18.56 -23.13
CA CYS A 24 -4.90 17.89 -22.21
C CYS A 24 -3.58 18.67 -21.99
N VAL A 25 -3.05 19.29 -23.06
CA VAL A 25 -1.85 20.15 -22.99
C VAL A 25 -2.14 21.49 -22.27
N ARG A 26 -3.37 22.03 -22.38
CA ARG A 26 -3.78 23.25 -21.65
C ARG A 26 -3.95 23.03 -20.15
N ILE A 27 -4.46 21.87 -19.71
CA ILE A 27 -4.56 21.54 -18.28
C ILE A 27 -3.16 21.38 -17.65
N HIS A 28 -2.19 20.87 -18.41
CA HIS A 28 -0.82 20.68 -17.90
C HIS A 28 0.05 21.96 -17.93
N SER A 29 -0.17 22.90 -18.87
CA SER A 29 0.56 24.18 -18.91
C SER A 29 0.02 25.22 -17.91
N GLN A 30 -1.29 25.24 -17.63
CA GLN A 30 -1.86 26.17 -16.64
C GLN A 30 -1.67 25.73 -15.18
N GLN A 31 -1.31 24.47 -14.92
CA GLN A 31 -1.05 23.98 -13.54
C GLN A 31 0.44 24.08 -13.13
N ARG A 32 1.31 24.61 -14.00
CA ARG A 32 2.71 24.94 -13.66
C ARG A 32 3.09 26.42 -13.83
N CYS A 33 2.24 27.25 -14.44
CA CYS A 33 2.42 28.70 -14.53
C CYS A 33 1.08 29.44 -14.44
N ALA A 34 0.87 30.22 -13.37
CA ALA A 34 0.25 31.56 -13.37
C ALA A 34 -0.26 31.92 -11.96
N SER A 35 0.53 32.72 -11.25
CA SER A 35 0.04 33.86 -10.48
C SER A 35 -0.50 34.91 -11.46
N THR A 36 -1.54 35.67 -11.03
CA THR A 36 -1.87 37.08 -11.38
C THR A 36 -3.37 37.30 -11.64
N PHE A 37 -3.99 38.07 -10.74
CA PHE A 37 -5.15 38.97 -10.81
C PHE A 37 -6.38 38.64 -11.66
N LEU A 38 -7.55 38.59 -11.00
CA LEU A 38 -8.82 39.14 -11.49
C LEU A 38 -9.65 39.63 -10.29
N GLN A 39 -9.96 40.93 -10.28
CA GLN A 39 -10.78 41.66 -9.31
C GLN A 39 -12.28 41.39 -9.54
N THR A 40 -13.06 41.29 -8.46
CA THR A 40 -14.53 41.39 -8.47
C THR A 40 -15.04 42.33 -7.37
N PRO A 41 -16.19 43.01 -7.56
CA PRO A 41 -16.60 44.20 -6.79
C PRO A 41 -17.35 43.88 -5.48
N PRO A 42 -17.51 44.87 -4.55
CA PRO A 42 -18.02 44.62 -3.21
C PRO A 42 -19.55 44.78 -3.08
N LEU A 43 -20.12 44.09 -2.10
CA LEU A 43 -21.48 44.33 -1.56
C LEU A 43 -21.39 44.55 -0.03
N PRO A 44 -22.37 45.24 0.59
CA PRO A 44 -22.13 46.15 1.71
C PRO A 44 -22.38 45.59 3.13
N ASN A 45 -21.79 46.32 4.08
CA ASN A 45 -21.83 46.23 5.56
C ASN A 45 -23.21 46.03 6.20
N SER A 46 -23.24 45.35 7.36
CA SER A 46 -23.78 45.94 8.61
C SER A 46 -23.43 45.10 9.87
N ALA A 47 -23.05 45.84 10.93
CA ALA A 47 -23.27 45.67 12.39
C ALA A 47 -23.10 44.27 13.04
N SER A 48 -22.53 44.07 14.24
CA SER A 48 -22.25 44.92 15.41
C SER A 48 -21.33 44.15 16.40
N ARG A 49 -20.53 44.90 17.17
CA ARG A 49 -19.71 44.46 18.34
C ARG A 49 -20.60 44.33 19.60
N PRO A 50 -20.21 43.59 20.68
CA PRO A 50 -19.20 44.11 21.64
C PRO A 50 -18.25 43.10 22.33
N ARG A 51 -17.17 43.67 22.87
CA ARG A 51 -16.08 43.10 23.69
C ARG A 51 -16.51 42.82 25.15
N ALA A 52 -15.85 41.86 25.82
CA ALA A 52 -15.14 42.04 27.12
C ALA A 52 -14.43 40.73 27.56
N ILE A 53 -13.10 40.77 27.78
CA ILE A 53 -12.38 40.66 29.08
C ILE A 53 -12.42 39.26 29.71
N TYR A 54 -11.26 38.59 29.83
CA TYR A 54 -10.92 37.82 31.03
C TYR A 54 -9.40 37.70 31.21
N GLU A 55 -9.03 37.79 32.49
CA GLU A 55 -7.71 38.01 33.08
C GLU A 55 -6.74 36.82 32.99
N SER A 56 -5.48 37.17 33.23
CA SER A 56 -4.31 36.32 33.46
C SER A 56 -4.50 35.28 34.58
N ASP A 57 -4.15 34.02 34.32
CA ASP A 57 -3.66 33.11 35.37
C ASP A 57 -2.35 32.43 34.93
N SER A 58 -1.34 32.64 35.74
CA SER A 58 0.03 32.15 35.64
C SER A 58 0.10 30.66 36.02
N ARG A 59 0.46 29.76 35.09
CA ARG A 59 0.87 28.39 35.45
C ARG A 59 2.01 27.85 34.59
N ALA A 60 3.12 27.63 35.28
CA ALA A 60 4.05 26.50 35.19
C ALA A 60 4.42 25.99 33.78
N THR A 61 5.65 26.31 33.40
CA THR A 61 6.44 25.67 32.34
C THR A 61 6.35 24.14 32.44
N ARG A 62 5.52 23.52 31.59
CA ARG A 62 5.48 22.05 31.45
C ARG A 62 6.53 21.61 30.43
N CYS A 63 7.56 20.92 30.90
CA CYS A 63 8.39 20.06 30.05
C CYS A 63 7.49 19.01 29.38
N PHE A 64 7.37 19.04 28.05
CA PHE A 64 6.73 17.99 27.27
C PHE A 64 7.65 16.76 27.18
N SER A 65 7.50 15.86 28.15
CA SER A 65 8.09 14.52 28.12
C SER A 65 7.46 13.69 26.99
N THR A 66 8.25 12.88 26.28
CA THR A 66 7.78 11.88 25.29
C THR A 66 6.72 10.92 25.88
N THR A 67 6.74 10.70 27.19
CA THR A 67 5.73 9.93 27.92
C THR A 67 4.34 10.59 27.90
N ALA A 68 4.26 11.92 27.97
CA ALA A 68 3.00 12.65 27.95
C ALA A 68 2.31 12.57 26.57
N ARG A 69 3.11 12.70 25.49
CA ARG A 69 2.63 12.52 24.11
C ARG A 69 2.15 11.09 23.84
N ARG A 70 2.84 10.07 24.38
CA ARG A 70 2.41 8.66 24.30
C ARG A 70 1.11 8.39 25.06
N ARG A 71 0.94 8.96 26.27
CA ARG A 71 -0.32 8.84 27.01
C ARG A 71 -1.49 9.45 26.23
N SER A 72 -1.30 10.63 25.63
CA SER A 72 -2.36 11.26 24.82
C SER A 72 -2.76 10.47 23.57
N SER A 73 -1.82 9.78 22.89
CA SER A 73 -2.15 9.00 21.69
C SER A 73 -2.89 7.70 22.01
N LEU A 74 -2.53 7.05 23.12
CA LEU A 74 -3.24 5.87 23.63
C LEU A 74 -4.64 6.22 24.14
N GLU A 75 -4.80 7.32 24.87
CA GLU A 75 -6.13 7.80 25.32
C GLU A 75 -7.06 8.12 24.14
N LEU A 76 -6.53 8.73 23.06
CA LEU A 76 -7.30 8.96 21.84
C LEU A 76 -7.69 7.66 21.15
N HIS A 77 -6.78 6.68 21.14
CA HIS A 77 -7.06 5.35 20.62
C HIS A 77 -8.16 4.65 21.42
N GLU A 78 -8.07 4.62 22.75
CA GLU A 78 -9.06 4.02 23.64
C GLU A 78 -10.46 4.62 23.43
N LYS A 79 -10.55 5.95 23.34
CA LYS A 79 -11.82 6.64 23.02
C LYS A 79 -12.38 6.26 21.65
N ALA A 80 -11.54 6.05 20.65
CA ALA A 80 -11.98 5.60 19.34
C ALA A 80 -12.47 4.14 19.38
N VAL A 81 -11.76 3.26 20.10
CA VAL A 81 -12.15 1.87 20.30
C VAL A 81 -13.45 1.76 21.07
N GLU A 82 -13.68 2.59 22.08
CA GLU A 82 -14.94 2.63 22.83
C GLU A 82 -16.14 2.94 21.92
N LYS A 83 -16.02 3.93 21.02
CA LYS A 83 -17.06 4.24 20.03
C LYS A 83 -17.32 3.08 19.07
N ILE A 84 -16.26 2.42 18.61
CA ILE A 84 -16.37 1.23 17.75
C ILE A 84 -17.09 0.10 18.49
N ALA A 85 -16.69 -0.17 19.73
CA ALA A 85 -17.29 -1.18 20.59
C ALA A 85 -18.79 -0.92 20.85
N GLN A 86 -19.16 0.33 21.13
CA GLN A 86 -20.56 0.74 21.27
C GLN A 86 -21.36 0.52 19.98
N SER A 87 -20.81 0.90 18.82
CA SER A 87 -21.46 0.69 17.53
C SER A 87 -21.65 -0.80 17.22
N VAL A 88 -20.62 -1.62 17.44
CA VAL A 88 -20.67 -3.07 17.25
C VAL A 88 -21.71 -3.71 18.17
N ARG A 89 -21.72 -3.34 19.45
CA ARG A 89 -22.72 -3.81 20.42
C ARG A 89 -24.14 -3.46 19.99
N GLY A 90 -24.36 -2.25 19.50
CA GLY A 90 -25.68 -1.82 19.01
C GLY A 90 -26.20 -2.65 17.83
N PHE A 91 -25.31 -3.16 16.95
CA PHE A 91 -25.70 -4.10 15.90
C PHE A 91 -25.98 -5.50 16.45
N PHE A 92 -25.17 -5.95 17.41
CA PHE A 92 -25.32 -7.25 18.07
C PHE A 92 -26.67 -7.37 18.79
N GLU A 93 -27.04 -6.37 19.59
CA GLU A 93 -28.30 -6.33 20.33
C GLU A 93 -29.53 -6.36 19.42
N LYS A 94 -29.41 -5.86 18.18
CA LYS A 94 -30.47 -5.88 17.16
C LYS A 94 -30.47 -7.16 16.31
N GLY A 95 -29.47 -8.03 16.46
CA GLY A 95 -29.27 -9.19 15.58
C GLY A 95 -28.91 -8.82 14.14
N GLU A 96 -28.36 -7.63 13.92
CA GLU A 96 -28.01 -7.13 12.59
C GLU A 96 -26.56 -7.43 12.23
N LYS A 97 -26.31 -7.93 11.01
CA LYS A 97 -24.96 -8.05 10.47
C LYS A 97 -24.40 -6.65 10.15
N PHE A 98 -23.10 -6.44 10.38
CA PHE A 98 -22.40 -5.22 9.97
C PHE A 98 -21.18 -5.51 9.08
N ARG A 99 -20.66 -4.48 8.44
CA ARG A 99 -19.39 -4.48 7.69
C ARG A 99 -18.46 -3.38 8.18
N ILE A 100 -17.16 -3.59 7.99
CA ILE A 100 -16.13 -2.62 8.39
C ILE A 100 -15.89 -1.65 7.24
N PHE A 101 -15.89 -0.35 7.54
CA PHE A 101 -15.38 0.69 6.67
C PHE A 101 -13.98 1.12 7.15
N HIS A 102 -12.97 0.92 6.32
CA HIS A 102 -11.55 1.16 6.63
C HIS A 102 -10.95 2.34 5.84
N GLY A 103 -11.73 3.05 5.02
CA GLY A 103 -11.26 4.17 4.20
C GLY A 103 -10.53 3.80 2.89
N SER A 104 -9.76 2.71 2.84
CA SER A 104 -9.08 2.22 1.60
C SER A 104 -8.94 0.69 1.52
N THR A 105 -9.13 0.05 0.34
CA THR A 105 -8.96 -1.42 0.16
C THR A 105 -8.24 -1.78 -1.15
N ASN A 106 -7.46 -2.87 -1.10
CA ASN A 106 -6.85 -3.53 -2.27
C ASN A 106 -7.53 -4.88 -2.62
N SER A 107 -8.67 -5.21 -1.99
CA SER A 107 -9.40 -6.46 -2.28
C SER A 107 -10.29 -6.30 -3.50
N THR A 108 -10.30 -7.26 -4.43
CA THR A 108 -11.07 -7.20 -5.70
C THR A 108 -12.59 -7.35 -5.57
N ARG A 109 -13.10 -7.55 -4.35
CA ARG A 109 -14.53 -7.74 -3.98
C ARG A 109 -15.35 -6.43 -4.00
N SER A 110 -16.69 -6.53 -4.16
CA SER A 110 -17.62 -5.40 -4.12
C SER A 110 -17.93 -4.90 -2.70
N THR A 111 -18.04 -3.57 -2.52
CA THR A 111 -18.35 -2.93 -1.23
C THR A 111 -19.86 -2.73 -1.05
N LEU A 112 -20.47 -3.31 -0.01
CA LEU A 112 -21.86 -2.99 0.39
C LEU A 112 -21.91 -1.72 1.25
N LYS A 113 -23.00 -0.95 1.16
CA LYS A 113 -23.15 0.39 1.78
C LYS A 113 -24.07 0.44 3.02
N ARG A 114 -24.45 -0.70 3.61
CA ARG A 114 -25.36 -0.76 4.76
C ARG A 114 -24.65 -1.30 5.99
N ASN A 115 -25.07 -0.84 7.17
CA ASN A 115 -24.59 -1.25 8.49
C ASN A 115 -23.06 -1.22 8.60
N LEU A 116 -22.48 -0.01 8.57
CA LEU A 116 -21.04 0.19 8.56
C LEU A 116 -20.51 0.55 9.95
N VAL A 117 -19.43 -0.11 10.35
CA VAL A 117 -18.58 0.25 11.48
C VAL A 117 -17.36 0.97 10.93
N ASP A 118 -17.23 2.26 11.24
CA ASP A 118 -16.14 3.10 10.75
C ASP A 118 -14.88 2.92 11.62
N THR A 119 -13.80 2.50 10.99
CA THR A 119 -12.48 2.33 11.60
C THR A 119 -11.44 3.27 10.99
N SER A 120 -11.81 4.10 10.02
CA SER A 120 -10.87 4.88 9.19
C SER A 120 -9.92 5.79 9.99
N ASN A 121 -10.34 6.24 11.17
CA ASN A 121 -9.53 7.04 12.09
C ASN A 121 -8.44 6.24 12.83
N LEU A 122 -8.49 4.91 12.80
CA LEU A 122 -7.47 4.03 13.38
C LEU A 122 -6.29 3.83 12.42
N SER A 123 -5.60 4.92 12.06
CA SER A 123 -4.57 4.98 11.02
C SER A 123 -3.22 5.53 11.49
N ASN A 124 -2.91 5.42 12.78
CA ASN A 124 -1.68 5.92 13.39
C ASN A 124 -0.72 4.82 13.85
N VAL A 125 0.58 5.07 13.67
CA VAL A 125 1.65 4.37 14.42
C VAL A 125 1.74 5.02 15.79
N LEU A 126 1.46 4.27 16.85
CA LEU A 126 1.38 4.81 18.21
C LEU A 126 2.75 4.84 18.88
N GLU A 127 3.59 3.84 18.63
CA GLU A 127 4.90 3.70 19.25
C GLU A 127 5.82 2.79 18.44
N VAL A 128 7.11 3.14 18.41
CA VAL A 128 8.21 2.28 17.96
C VAL A 128 9.20 2.13 19.12
N ASP A 129 9.33 0.92 19.67
CA ASP A 129 10.25 0.60 20.75
C ASP A 129 11.55 0.03 20.17
N ILE A 130 12.63 0.80 20.24
CA ILE A 130 13.94 0.42 19.70
C ILE A 130 14.56 -0.74 20.48
N LYS A 131 14.34 -0.79 21.80
CA LYS A 131 14.95 -1.80 22.69
C LYS A 131 14.24 -3.13 22.55
N ARG A 132 12.90 -3.13 22.59
CA ARG A 132 12.07 -4.32 22.40
C ARG A 132 11.98 -4.75 20.94
N LYS A 133 12.36 -3.86 20.01
CA LYS A 133 12.17 -4.01 18.55
C LYS A 133 10.72 -4.34 18.22
N THR A 134 9.81 -3.49 18.68
CA THR A 134 8.37 -3.64 18.42
C THR A 134 7.75 -2.35 17.92
N CYS A 135 6.65 -2.47 17.18
CA CYS A 135 5.82 -1.35 16.74
C CYS A 135 4.38 -1.55 17.20
N LEU A 136 3.85 -0.61 17.97
CA LEU A 136 2.43 -0.57 18.33
C LEU A 136 1.68 0.29 17.32
N VAL A 137 0.76 -0.32 16.58
CA VAL A 137 0.20 0.28 15.37
C VAL A 137 -1.29 0.00 15.21
N GLN A 138 -2.02 0.98 14.71
CA GLN A 138 -3.44 0.87 14.41
C GLN A 138 -3.68 0.17 13.04
N PRO A 139 -4.80 -0.54 12.85
CA PRO A 139 -5.05 -1.45 11.72
C PRO A 139 -5.04 -0.79 10.35
N ASN A 140 -5.40 0.49 10.23
CA ASN A 140 -5.48 1.18 8.95
C ASN A 140 -4.19 1.92 8.57
N VAL A 141 -3.10 1.71 9.30
CA VAL A 141 -1.77 2.14 8.86
C VAL A 141 -1.35 1.32 7.63
N PRO A 142 -1.09 1.97 6.48
CA PRO A 142 -0.59 1.30 5.28
C PRO A 142 0.92 0.98 5.40
N MET A 143 1.40 0.00 4.62
CA MET A 143 2.78 -0.48 4.66
C MET A 143 3.82 0.61 4.42
N ASP A 144 3.57 1.55 3.50
CA ASP A 144 4.48 2.69 3.30
C ASP A 144 4.64 3.53 4.56
N ARG A 145 3.55 3.93 5.22
CA ARG A 145 3.60 4.71 6.47
C ARG A 145 4.24 3.92 7.61
N LEU A 146 4.01 2.60 7.69
CA LEU A 146 4.66 1.74 8.68
C LEU A 146 6.18 1.68 8.48
N VAL A 147 6.63 1.47 7.24
CA VAL A 147 8.06 1.44 6.88
C VAL A 147 8.69 2.82 7.13
N GLU A 148 8.04 3.91 6.76
CA GLU A 148 8.53 5.27 7.03
C GLU A 148 8.67 5.57 8.52
N ALA A 149 7.74 5.09 9.35
CA ALA A 149 7.80 5.27 10.80
C ALA A 149 8.92 4.44 11.43
N THR A 150 9.09 3.18 11.01
CA THR A 150 10.06 2.25 11.59
C THR A 150 11.49 2.52 11.14
N LEU A 151 11.70 2.88 9.87
CA LEU A 151 13.04 3.17 9.32
C LEU A 151 13.71 4.39 9.97
N LYS A 152 12.93 5.37 10.49
CA LYS A 152 13.45 6.50 11.29
C LYS A 152 14.19 6.03 12.54
N HIS A 153 13.91 4.82 13.00
CA HIS A 153 14.53 4.20 14.17
C HIS A 153 15.56 3.13 13.79
N GLY A 154 15.92 3.02 12.50
CA GLY A 154 16.83 1.96 12.02
C GLY A 154 16.22 0.56 12.10
N LEU A 155 14.89 0.46 12.09
CA LEU A 155 14.16 -0.81 12.20
C LEU A 155 13.22 -1.00 11.01
N VAL A 156 12.85 -2.25 10.75
CA VAL A 156 11.89 -2.61 9.69
C VAL A 156 11.05 -3.82 10.14
N PRO A 157 9.80 -3.98 9.68
CA PRO A 157 9.03 -5.21 9.92
C PRO A 157 9.66 -6.42 9.19
N PRO A 158 9.65 -7.64 9.77
CA PRO A 158 10.20 -8.83 9.11
C PRO A 158 9.46 -9.24 7.83
N VAL A 159 8.16 -8.92 7.74
CA VAL A 159 7.34 -9.12 6.55
C VAL A 159 6.67 -7.79 6.20
N VAL A 160 6.89 -7.30 4.99
CA VAL A 160 6.29 -6.06 4.46
C VAL A 160 5.64 -6.41 3.14
N MET A 161 4.33 -6.15 3.02
CA MET A 161 3.64 -6.40 1.77
C MET A 161 4.05 -5.43 0.67
N GLU A 162 4.26 -5.95 -0.53
CA GLU A 162 4.99 -5.24 -1.59
C GLU A 162 4.20 -4.08 -2.20
N PHE A 163 2.89 -4.01 -1.90
CA PHE A 163 2.03 -2.89 -2.26
C PHE A 163 1.92 -1.89 -1.11
N PRO A 164 2.37 -0.63 -1.31
CA PRO A 164 2.41 0.40 -0.28
C PRO A 164 1.09 0.63 0.46
N GLY A 165 -0.05 0.43 -0.21
CA GLY A 165 -1.38 0.70 0.33
C GLY A 165 -2.02 -0.42 1.15
N ILE A 166 -1.42 -1.62 1.23
CA ILE A 166 -1.96 -2.68 2.08
C ILE A 166 -1.81 -2.26 3.55
N THR A 167 -2.85 -2.47 4.35
CA THR A 167 -2.86 -2.05 5.76
C THR A 167 -2.45 -3.18 6.70
N VAL A 168 -1.95 -2.83 7.90
CA VAL A 168 -1.57 -3.80 8.93
C VAL A 168 -2.72 -4.73 9.32
N GLY A 169 -3.92 -4.18 9.52
CA GLY A 169 -5.11 -4.97 9.86
C GLY A 169 -5.54 -5.88 8.69
N GLY A 170 -5.41 -5.40 7.46
CA GLY A 170 -5.60 -6.19 6.26
C GLY A 170 -4.60 -7.35 6.16
N GLY A 171 -3.34 -7.12 6.56
CA GLY A 171 -2.30 -8.14 6.62
C GLY A 171 -2.60 -9.26 7.62
N TYR A 172 -3.08 -8.90 8.81
CA TYR A 172 -3.46 -9.89 9.83
C TYR A 172 -4.73 -10.66 9.46
N SER A 173 -5.78 -9.94 9.02
CA SER A 173 -7.06 -10.59 8.66
C SER A 173 -7.01 -11.33 7.32
N GLY A 174 -6.11 -10.95 6.41
CA GLY A 174 -5.92 -11.58 5.12
C GLY A 174 -4.88 -12.70 5.13
N THR A 175 -4.59 -13.24 3.96
CA THR A 175 -3.36 -14.01 3.74
C THR A 175 -2.31 -13.07 3.18
N SER A 176 -1.16 -12.97 3.84
CA SER A 176 -0.11 -12.02 3.46
C SER A 176 1.25 -12.70 3.58
N GLY A 177 1.75 -13.15 2.43
CA GLY A 177 3.05 -13.77 2.28
C GLY A 177 3.84 -13.08 1.17
N GLU A 178 5.13 -12.90 1.39
CA GLU A 178 6.02 -12.10 0.54
C GLU A 178 7.39 -12.76 0.42
N SER A 179 8.33 -12.13 -0.30
CA SER A 179 9.69 -12.67 -0.49
C SER A 179 10.44 -13.04 0.80
N SER A 180 10.09 -12.47 1.97
CA SER A 180 10.68 -12.86 3.27
C SER A 180 9.91 -13.95 4.03
N SER A 181 8.73 -14.36 3.53
CA SER A 181 7.81 -15.28 4.21
C SER A 181 8.28 -16.73 4.24
N PHE A 182 9.21 -17.14 3.38
CA PHE A 182 9.88 -18.45 3.52
C PHE A 182 10.60 -18.57 4.88
N LYS A 183 11.12 -17.43 5.39
CA LYS A 183 11.87 -17.34 6.65
C LYS A 183 10.95 -17.03 7.82
N HIS A 184 10.09 -16.02 7.67
CA HIS A 184 9.28 -15.46 8.75
C HIS A 184 7.85 -16.00 8.83
N GLY A 185 7.37 -16.74 7.82
CA GLY A 185 5.97 -17.12 7.70
C GLY A 185 5.10 -16.00 7.14
N PHE A 186 3.78 -16.18 7.24
CA PHE A 186 2.83 -15.13 6.92
C PHE A 186 2.93 -13.95 7.91
N PHE A 187 2.37 -12.80 7.53
CA PHE A 187 2.46 -11.56 8.31
C PHE A 187 2.02 -11.71 9.79
N ASP A 188 0.99 -12.52 10.06
CA ASP A 188 0.50 -12.80 11.42
C ASP A 188 1.55 -13.43 12.34
N ARG A 189 2.51 -14.17 11.76
CA ARG A 189 3.62 -14.80 12.50
C ARG A 189 4.63 -13.80 13.05
N THR A 190 4.56 -12.55 12.58
CA THR A 190 5.40 -11.43 13.05
C THR A 190 4.68 -10.55 14.08
N ILE A 191 3.48 -10.96 14.53
CA ILE A 191 2.67 -10.22 15.50
C ILE A 191 2.80 -10.83 16.90
N ASN A 192 3.05 -9.98 17.90
CA ASN A 192 3.06 -10.39 19.30
C ASN A 192 1.66 -10.36 19.93
N ARG A 193 0.86 -9.36 19.58
CA ARG A 193 -0.45 -9.11 20.18
C ARG A 193 -1.40 -8.41 19.21
N VAL A 194 -2.69 -8.76 19.29
CA VAL A 194 -3.79 -8.06 18.62
C VAL A 194 -4.84 -7.66 19.65
N GLU A 195 -5.31 -6.42 19.56
CA GLU A 195 -6.55 -5.99 20.21
C GLU A 195 -7.71 -6.10 19.21
N MET A 196 -8.84 -6.62 19.69
CA MET A 196 -10.03 -6.86 18.88
C MET A 196 -11.30 -6.49 19.63
N VAL A 197 -12.23 -5.85 18.92
CA VAL A 197 -13.63 -5.72 19.32
C VAL A 197 -14.40 -6.91 18.76
N LEU A 198 -14.87 -7.79 19.65
CA LEU A 198 -15.70 -8.95 19.28
C LEU A 198 -17.09 -8.53 18.83
N ALA A 199 -17.83 -9.46 18.25
CA ALA A 199 -19.17 -9.19 17.71
C ALA A 199 -20.15 -8.64 18.76
N ASP A 200 -20.01 -8.99 20.03
CA ASP A 200 -20.81 -8.48 21.16
C ASP A 200 -20.34 -7.10 21.68
N GLY A 201 -19.36 -6.50 21.03
CA GLY A 201 -18.76 -5.23 21.41
C GLY A 201 -17.81 -5.33 22.62
N LYS A 202 -17.39 -6.53 23.02
CA LYS A 202 -16.33 -6.71 24.01
C LYS A 202 -14.96 -6.45 23.39
N VAL A 203 -14.16 -5.60 24.02
CA VAL A 203 -12.74 -5.40 23.67
C VAL A 203 -11.91 -6.50 24.34
N THR A 204 -11.03 -7.15 23.59
CA THR A 204 -10.13 -8.19 24.10
C THR A 204 -8.76 -8.12 23.47
N ASN A 205 -7.74 -8.52 24.23
CA ASN A 205 -6.40 -8.82 23.71
C ASN A 205 -6.30 -10.30 23.33
N LEU A 206 -5.51 -10.55 22.29
CA LEU A 206 -5.19 -11.84 21.69
C LEU A 206 -3.67 -11.91 21.50
N SER A 207 -3.06 -13.05 21.81
CA SER A 207 -1.64 -13.30 21.59
C SER A 207 -1.39 -14.82 21.45
N PRO A 208 -0.18 -15.26 21.09
CA PRO A 208 0.17 -16.67 21.10
C PRO A 208 -0.04 -17.38 22.45
N THR A 209 -0.09 -16.63 23.56
CA THR A 209 -0.28 -17.17 24.92
C THR A 209 -1.62 -16.77 25.57
N GLU A 210 -2.33 -15.78 25.05
CA GLU A 210 -3.64 -15.32 25.53
C GLU A 210 -4.69 -15.48 24.43
N LYS A 211 -5.70 -16.35 24.65
CA LYS A 211 -6.72 -16.67 23.63
C LYS A 211 -6.08 -17.07 22.28
N SER A 212 -5.06 -17.93 22.39
CA SER A 212 -4.23 -18.37 21.26
C SER A 212 -5.04 -19.00 20.12
N ASP A 213 -6.11 -19.71 20.45
CA ASP A 213 -7.05 -20.26 19.48
C ASP A 213 -7.73 -19.17 18.63
N LEU A 214 -8.17 -18.07 19.26
CA LEU A 214 -8.72 -16.93 18.54
C LEU A 214 -7.65 -16.11 17.81
N PHE A 215 -6.46 -15.94 18.41
CA PHE A 215 -5.34 -15.25 17.76
C PHE A 215 -4.96 -15.92 16.43
N ASN A 216 -4.81 -17.24 16.42
CA ASN A 216 -4.49 -17.99 15.21
C ASN A 216 -5.72 -18.17 14.29
N GLY A 217 -6.92 -18.31 14.86
CA GLY A 217 -8.14 -18.52 14.08
C GLY A 217 -8.67 -17.26 13.39
N ALA A 218 -8.40 -16.08 13.94
CA ALA A 218 -8.76 -14.81 13.31
C ALA A 218 -7.79 -14.37 12.20
N ALA A 219 -6.54 -14.85 12.25
CA ALA A 219 -5.57 -14.65 11.17
C ALA A 219 -6.04 -15.35 9.89
N GLY A 220 -6.03 -14.64 8.75
CA GLY A 220 -6.53 -15.19 7.48
C GLY A 220 -8.06 -15.34 7.38
N ALA A 221 -8.81 -15.14 8.46
CA ALA A 221 -10.27 -15.30 8.50
C ALA A 221 -11.04 -14.06 8.00
N VAL A 222 -10.38 -13.16 7.27
CA VAL A 222 -10.96 -11.98 6.63
C VAL A 222 -11.82 -11.11 7.57
N GLY A 223 -11.51 -11.08 8.87
CA GLY A 223 -12.23 -10.29 9.88
C GLY A 223 -13.66 -10.79 10.13
N THR A 224 -13.84 -12.11 10.30
CA THR A 224 -15.14 -12.74 10.62
C THR A 224 -15.33 -13.01 12.12
N PHE A 225 -14.32 -12.75 12.94
CA PHE A 225 -14.38 -12.90 14.40
C PHE A 225 -14.54 -11.57 15.16
N GLY A 226 -14.27 -10.45 14.51
CA GLY A 226 -14.35 -9.13 15.12
C GLY A 226 -13.62 -8.06 14.33
N VAL A 227 -13.51 -6.88 14.92
CA VAL A 227 -12.80 -5.73 14.37
C VAL A 227 -11.44 -5.61 15.07
N THR A 228 -10.35 -5.85 14.34
CA THR A 228 -9.00 -5.57 14.83
C THR A 228 -8.83 -4.08 15.04
N THR A 229 -8.36 -3.66 16.21
CA THR A 229 -8.21 -2.25 16.60
C THR A 229 -6.77 -1.84 16.89
N LEU A 230 -5.91 -2.78 17.30
CA LEU A 230 -4.50 -2.52 17.58
C LEU A 230 -3.64 -3.75 17.31
N VAL A 231 -2.40 -3.56 16.88
CA VAL A 231 -1.43 -4.64 16.64
C VAL A 231 -0.07 -4.25 17.23
N GLU A 232 0.56 -5.16 17.98
CA GLU A 232 1.99 -5.06 18.33
C GLU A 232 2.80 -5.97 17.39
N LEU A 233 3.52 -5.35 16.45
CA LEU A 233 4.38 -6.02 15.46
C LEU A 233 5.81 -6.17 15.99
N GLN A 234 6.47 -7.26 15.61
CA GLN A 234 7.91 -7.42 15.73
C GLN A 234 8.63 -6.58 14.69
N LEU A 235 9.83 -6.13 15.02
CA LEU A 235 10.77 -5.44 14.14
C LEU A 235 12.14 -6.11 14.21
N HIS A 236 12.97 -5.85 13.22
CA HIS A 236 14.39 -6.18 13.23
C HIS A 236 15.23 -5.04 12.66
N ASP A 237 16.55 -5.14 12.80
CA ASP A 237 17.46 -4.08 12.35
C ASP A 237 17.34 -3.90 10.83
N ALA A 238 17.06 -2.67 10.42
CA ALA A 238 17.09 -2.31 9.02
C ALA A 238 18.54 -2.22 8.55
N LYS A 239 18.76 -2.58 7.27
CA LYS A 239 20.01 -2.39 6.57
C LYS A 239 19.82 -1.40 5.42
N LYS A 240 20.92 -0.81 4.93
CA LYS A 240 20.84 0.18 3.85
C LYS A 240 20.36 -0.41 2.52
N TYR A 241 20.77 -1.64 2.21
CA TYR A 241 20.53 -2.29 0.94
C TYR A 241 20.09 -3.74 1.09
N VAL A 242 19.50 -4.25 0.02
CA VAL A 242 19.34 -5.68 -0.27
C VAL A 242 20.26 -6.00 -1.43
N GLU A 243 21.30 -6.80 -1.17
CA GLU A 243 22.13 -7.42 -2.20
C GLU A 243 21.28 -8.48 -2.90
N THR A 244 20.87 -8.18 -4.13
CA THR A 244 19.86 -8.94 -4.87
C THR A 244 20.48 -9.60 -6.08
N THR A 245 20.33 -10.93 -6.19
CA THR A 245 20.82 -11.71 -7.33
C THR A 245 19.66 -12.29 -8.13
N TYR A 246 19.71 -12.12 -9.45
CA TYR A 246 18.75 -12.70 -10.40
C TYR A 246 19.37 -13.95 -11.03
N HIS A 247 18.86 -15.13 -10.69
CA HIS A 247 19.34 -16.43 -11.18
C HIS A 247 18.46 -16.88 -12.34
N PRO A 248 18.95 -16.88 -13.60
CA PRO A 248 18.18 -17.37 -14.73
C PRO A 248 17.84 -18.85 -14.55
N VAL A 249 16.64 -19.24 -14.97
CA VAL A 249 16.17 -20.63 -15.00
C VAL A 249 15.43 -20.90 -16.32
N SER A 250 15.52 -22.13 -16.82
CA SER A 250 14.95 -22.54 -18.10
C SER A 250 13.80 -23.54 -17.98
N SER A 251 13.29 -23.81 -16.78
CA SER A 251 12.11 -24.66 -16.56
C SER A 251 11.50 -24.46 -15.17
N MET A 252 10.25 -24.90 -14.97
CA MET A 252 9.63 -24.97 -13.64
C MET A 252 10.32 -25.97 -12.71
N THR A 253 10.77 -27.11 -13.23
CA THR A 253 11.61 -28.06 -12.47
C THR A 253 12.87 -27.37 -11.92
N GLU A 254 13.58 -26.62 -12.75
CA GLU A 254 14.78 -25.90 -12.32
C GLU A 254 14.44 -24.78 -11.32
N ALA A 255 13.39 -24.01 -11.60
CA ALA A 255 12.90 -22.94 -10.72
C ALA A 255 12.59 -23.47 -9.31
N THR A 256 11.80 -24.55 -9.22
CA THR A 256 11.42 -25.16 -7.93
C THR A 256 12.62 -25.76 -7.19
N LYS A 257 13.58 -26.37 -7.91
CA LYS A 257 14.83 -26.85 -7.32
C LYS A 257 15.64 -25.70 -6.72
N LYS A 258 15.85 -24.63 -7.49
CA LYS A 258 16.61 -23.45 -7.07
C LYS A 258 15.95 -22.73 -5.89
N LEU A 259 14.62 -22.63 -5.86
CA LEU A 259 13.86 -22.11 -4.72
C LEU A 259 14.07 -22.95 -3.45
N LYS A 260 14.04 -24.28 -3.55
CA LYS A 260 14.33 -25.17 -2.41
C LYS A 260 15.76 -25.01 -1.89
N GLU A 261 16.73 -24.88 -2.79
CA GLU A 261 18.14 -24.61 -2.42
C GLU A 261 18.27 -23.25 -1.72
N ALA A 262 17.68 -22.19 -2.28
CA ALA A 262 17.71 -20.85 -1.72
C ALA A 262 17.04 -20.77 -0.35
N THR A 263 15.84 -21.34 -0.19
CA THR A 263 15.11 -21.32 1.08
C THR A 263 15.77 -22.14 2.19
N SER A 264 16.61 -23.11 1.82
CA SER A 264 17.42 -23.89 2.77
C SER A 264 18.77 -23.24 3.10
N SER A 265 19.18 -22.22 2.33
CA SER A 265 20.48 -21.58 2.49
C SER A 265 20.47 -20.58 3.65
N PRO A 266 21.41 -20.68 4.60
CA PRO A 266 21.52 -19.71 5.68
C PRO A 266 21.96 -18.35 5.13
N GLY A 267 21.45 -17.27 5.70
CA GLY A 267 21.89 -15.90 5.40
C GLY A 267 21.13 -15.18 4.29
N LEU A 268 20.16 -15.82 3.62
CA LEU A 268 19.19 -15.10 2.80
C LEU A 268 18.07 -14.50 3.66
N ASP A 269 17.59 -13.34 3.25
CA ASP A 269 16.48 -12.62 3.87
C ASP A 269 15.25 -12.59 2.97
N TYR A 270 15.46 -12.67 1.65
CA TYR A 270 14.41 -12.63 0.66
C TYR A 270 14.61 -13.68 -0.44
N VAL A 271 13.54 -14.36 -0.83
CA VAL A 271 13.49 -15.31 -1.95
C VAL A 271 12.14 -15.20 -2.64
N ASP A 272 12.14 -14.89 -3.93
CA ASP A 272 10.98 -14.98 -4.82
C ASP A 272 11.42 -15.39 -6.24
N GLY A 273 10.53 -15.33 -7.22
CA GLY A 273 10.86 -15.66 -8.60
C GLY A 273 9.80 -15.19 -9.58
N ILE A 274 10.19 -15.13 -10.85
CA ILE A 274 9.32 -14.74 -11.97
C ILE A 274 9.55 -15.71 -13.12
N MET A 275 8.49 -16.36 -13.60
CA MET A 275 8.53 -17.12 -14.85
C MET A 275 7.89 -16.29 -15.96
N TYR A 276 8.62 -16.04 -17.04
CA TYR A 276 8.12 -15.29 -18.22
C TYR A 276 7.53 -16.21 -19.30
N SER A 277 7.88 -17.50 -19.25
CA SER A 277 7.33 -18.59 -20.05
C SER A 277 7.65 -19.91 -19.34
N LYS A 278 7.23 -21.06 -19.90
CA LYS A 278 7.65 -22.39 -19.42
C LYS A 278 9.17 -22.57 -19.38
N THR A 279 9.90 -21.85 -20.23
CA THR A 279 11.33 -22.09 -20.50
C THR A 279 12.23 -20.89 -20.20
N HIS A 280 11.69 -19.83 -19.62
CA HIS A 280 12.45 -18.62 -19.32
C HIS A 280 11.93 -17.94 -18.06
N GLY A 281 12.77 -17.85 -17.04
CA GLY A 281 12.44 -17.22 -15.76
C GLY A 281 13.66 -16.82 -14.95
N ALA A 282 13.43 -16.30 -13.76
CA ALA A 282 14.45 -15.98 -12.78
C ALA A 282 14.00 -16.37 -11.37
N ILE A 283 14.90 -16.96 -10.59
CA ILE A 283 14.80 -16.99 -9.13
C ILE A 283 15.59 -15.81 -8.58
N ILE A 284 15.01 -15.12 -7.60
CA ILE A 284 15.52 -13.86 -7.08
C ILE A 284 15.85 -14.10 -5.60
N THR A 285 17.10 -13.82 -5.22
CA THR A 285 17.56 -13.98 -3.84
C THR A 285 18.11 -12.67 -3.31
N GLY A 286 17.75 -12.31 -2.09
CA GLY A 286 18.15 -11.07 -1.43
C GLY A 286 18.78 -11.30 -0.06
N ARG A 287 19.84 -10.54 0.24
CA ARG A 287 20.49 -10.47 1.56
C ARG A 287 20.57 -9.03 2.04
N LEU A 288 20.17 -8.78 3.28
CA LEU A 288 20.28 -7.46 3.91
C LEU A 288 21.74 -7.11 4.17
N THR A 289 22.17 -5.91 3.77
CA THR A 289 23.55 -5.45 3.92
C THR A 289 23.64 -3.93 4.07
N ASP A 290 24.56 -3.45 4.88
CA ASP A 290 24.89 -2.01 4.96
C ASP A 290 25.87 -1.60 3.85
N GLU A 291 26.57 -2.56 3.27
CA GLU A 291 27.61 -2.37 2.28
C GLU A 291 27.15 -2.77 0.89
N LYS A 292 27.56 -2.02 -0.12
CA LYS A 292 27.28 -2.31 -1.53
C LYS A 292 28.37 -3.13 -2.22
N TYR A 293 29.54 -3.36 -1.61
CA TYR A 293 30.66 -4.15 -2.16
C TYR A 293 30.99 -3.94 -3.66
N GLY A 294 30.94 -2.70 -4.15
CA GLY A 294 31.18 -2.39 -5.58
C GLY A 294 30.03 -2.73 -6.53
N LEU A 295 28.91 -3.25 -6.02
CA LEU A 295 27.69 -3.52 -6.78
C LEU A 295 27.06 -2.23 -7.29
N LYS A 296 26.48 -2.32 -8.49
CA LYS A 296 25.67 -1.26 -9.07
C LYS A 296 24.41 -1.07 -8.23
N VAL A 297 24.09 0.18 -7.90
CA VAL A 297 22.85 0.52 -7.20
C VAL A 297 21.70 0.60 -8.20
N GLN A 298 20.62 -0.15 -7.95
CA GLN A 298 19.42 -0.16 -8.79
C GLN A 298 18.18 0.30 -7.99
N ARG A 299 17.31 1.07 -8.65
CA ARG A 299 16.08 1.65 -8.07
C ARG A 299 14.89 1.39 -8.98
N PHE A 300 13.67 1.51 -8.46
CA PHE A 300 12.45 1.16 -9.19
C PHE A 300 11.33 2.19 -9.07
N SER A 301 11.34 3.05 -8.04
CA SER A 301 10.21 3.92 -7.71
C SER A 301 10.20 5.28 -8.41
N GLY A 302 11.29 5.68 -9.09
CA GLY A 302 11.33 6.91 -9.89
C GLY A 302 10.62 6.76 -11.24
N ALA A 303 10.01 7.83 -11.76
CA ALA A 303 9.24 7.78 -13.00
C ALA A 303 10.03 7.24 -14.22
N TRP A 304 11.34 7.49 -14.26
CA TRP A 304 12.24 7.01 -15.32
C TRP A 304 12.87 5.64 -15.06
N ASP A 305 12.69 5.09 -13.87
CA ASP A 305 13.21 3.77 -13.50
C ASP A 305 12.47 2.67 -14.26
N PRO A 306 13.11 1.52 -14.54
CA PRO A 306 12.41 0.38 -15.09
C PRO A 306 11.38 -0.15 -14.08
N TRP A 307 10.33 -0.82 -14.58
CA TRP A 307 9.52 -1.66 -13.69
C TRP A 307 10.33 -2.91 -13.35
N PHE A 308 10.25 -3.39 -12.10
CA PHE A 308 11.13 -4.43 -11.60
C PHE A 308 11.14 -5.69 -12.46
N TYR A 309 9.98 -6.22 -12.86
CA TYR A 309 9.92 -7.43 -13.69
C TYR A 309 10.55 -7.23 -15.09
N LEU A 310 10.42 -6.05 -15.71
CA LEU A 310 11.09 -5.77 -16.98
C LEU A 310 12.62 -5.70 -16.82
N HIS A 311 13.07 -5.15 -15.69
CA HIS A 311 14.49 -5.10 -15.34
C HIS A 311 15.06 -6.51 -15.13
N VAL A 312 14.38 -7.34 -14.35
CA VAL A 312 14.77 -8.75 -14.14
C VAL A 312 14.86 -9.48 -15.48
N LYS A 313 13.84 -9.33 -16.35
CA LYS A 313 13.84 -9.91 -17.70
C LYS A 313 15.04 -9.47 -18.54
N ASP A 314 15.48 -8.22 -18.40
CA ASP A 314 16.65 -7.71 -19.11
C ASP A 314 17.96 -8.29 -18.56
N GLN A 315 18.11 -8.36 -17.23
CA GLN A 315 19.31 -8.86 -16.57
C GLN A 315 19.60 -10.34 -16.89
N ILE A 316 18.56 -11.15 -17.09
CA ILE A 316 18.71 -12.59 -17.35
C ILE A 316 18.95 -12.95 -18.82
N LYS A 317 18.96 -11.98 -19.77
CA LYS A 317 19.13 -12.26 -21.21
C LYS A 317 20.40 -13.03 -21.56
N ASN A 318 21.47 -12.80 -20.80
CA ASN A 318 22.76 -13.44 -21.03
C ASN A 318 22.90 -14.81 -20.34
N ASN A 319 21.82 -15.34 -19.75
CA ASN A 319 21.78 -16.61 -19.02
C ASN A 319 22.87 -16.73 -17.94
N LYS A 320 23.25 -15.61 -17.32
CA LYS A 320 24.19 -15.56 -16.19
C LYS A 320 23.56 -14.83 -15.01
N PRO A 321 23.83 -15.26 -13.76
CA PRO A 321 23.40 -14.50 -12.60
C PRO A 321 23.97 -13.09 -12.59
N VAL A 322 23.15 -12.12 -12.21
CA VAL A 322 23.56 -10.72 -12.01
C VAL A 322 23.17 -10.30 -10.61
N THR A 323 24.10 -9.64 -9.91
CA THR A 323 23.90 -9.12 -8.55
C THR A 323 23.95 -7.60 -8.56
N GLU A 324 22.98 -6.97 -7.90
CA GLU A 324 22.88 -5.52 -7.73
C GLU A 324 22.56 -5.17 -6.27
N ALA A 325 22.88 -3.94 -5.85
CA ALA A 325 22.48 -3.41 -4.56
C ALA A 325 21.20 -2.59 -4.71
N ILE A 326 20.10 -3.01 -4.09
CA ILE A 326 18.83 -2.27 -4.13
C ILE A 326 18.63 -1.61 -2.76
N PRO A 327 18.38 -0.29 -2.66
CA PRO A 327 18.05 0.33 -1.36
C PRO A 327 16.87 -0.39 -0.69
N LEU A 328 16.92 -0.61 0.62
CA LEU A 328 15.94 -1.46 1.32
C LEU A 328 14.49 -1.08 0.99
N ALA A 329 14.13 0.20 1.15
CA ALA A 329 12.76 0.66 0.85
C ALA A 329 12.37 0.48 -0.63
N GLU A 330 13.32 0.61 -1.57
CA GLU A 330 13.09 0.34 -2.99
C GLU A 330 12.85 -1.15 -3.25
N TYR A 331 13.53 -2.04 -2.52
CA TYR A 331 13.32 -3.49 -2.63
C TYR A 331 11.93 -3.89 -2.12
N LEU A 332 11.54 -3.37 -0.94
CA LEU A 332 10.24 -3.69 -0.33
C LEU A 332 9.06 -3.32 -1.22
N PHE A 333 9.14 -2.20 -1.96
CA PHE A 333 8.06 -1.72 -2.82
C PHE A 333 8.35 -1.85 -4.33
N ARG A 334 9.27 -2.75 -4.71
CA ARG A 334 9.76 -2.89 -6.10
C ARG A 334 8.67 -3.20 -7.13
N TYR A 335 7.54 -3.77 -6.70
CA TYR A 335 6.40 -4.12 -7.56
C TYR A 335 5.25 -3.09 -7.55
N ASP A 336 5.38 -1.97 -6.83
CA ASP A 336 4.33 -0.94 -6.78
C ASP A 336 4.05 -0.32 -8.16
N ARG A 337 5.11 0.02 -8.91
CA ARG A 337 4.95 0.54 -10.27
C ARG A 337 4.59 -0.58 -11.22
N GLY A 338 3.39 -0.51 -11.75
CA GLY A 338 2.79 -1.49 -12.64
C GLY A 338 1.99 -2.58 -11.93
N GLY A 339 1.94 -2.61 -10.59
CA GLY A 339 1.29 -3.70 -9.85
C GLY A 339 1.80 -5.05 -10.33
N PHE A 340 3.09 -5.31 -10.09
CA PHE A 340 3.90 -6.31 -10.80
C PHE A 340 3.99 -6.03 -12.31
N TRP A 341 3.16 -6.70 -13.11
CA TRP A 341 3.08 -6.54 -14.58
C TRP A 341 1.68 -6.26 -15.09
N VAL A 342 0.66 -6.30 -14.23
CA VAL A 342 -0.76 -6.15 -14.61
C VAL A 342 -1.04 -4.77 -15.21
N GLY A 343 -0.24 -3.77 -14.84
CA GLY A 343 -0.31 -2.42 -15.38
C GLY A 343 -0.07 -2.35 -16.89
N ALA A 344 0.63 -3.32 -17.48
CA ALA A 344 0.82 -3.41 -18.93
C ALA A 344 -0.51 -3.59 -19.66
N SER A 345 -1.46 -4.32 -19.07
CA SER A 345 -2.79 -4.54 -19.66
C SER A 345 -3.63 -3.26 -19.75
N ALA A 346 -3.34 -2.24 -18.93
CA ALA A 346 -3.97 -0.93 -19.09
C ALA A 346 -3.54 -0.26 -20.42
N PHE A 347 -2.27 -0.42 -20.82
CA PHE A 347 -1.78 0.11 -22.09
C PHE A 347 -2.43 -0.62 -23.27
N GLU A 348 -2.57 -1.94 -23.18
CA GLU A 348 -3.30 -2.73 -24.17
C GLU A 348 -4.77 -2.32 -24.27
N TYR A 349 -5.45 -2.17 -23.12
CA TYR A 349 -6.85 -1.74 -23.05
C TYR A 349 -7.06 -0.39 -23.76
N PHE A 350 -6.22 0.61 -23.49
CA PHE A 350 -6.35 1.94 -24.11
C PHE A 350 -5.70 2.03 -25.50
N LYS A 351 -5.14 0.94 -26.03
CA LYS A 351 -4.35 0.91 -27.26
C LYS A 351 -3.23 1.96 -27.25
N PHE A 352 -2.61 2.16 -26.10
CA PHE A 352 -1.53 3.10 -25.87
C PHE A 352 -0.18 2.38 -25.96
N PRO A 353 0.88 2.95 -26.58
CA PRO A 353 2.17 2.28 -26.69
C PRO A 353 2.76 1.94 -25.32
N PHE A 354 3.27 0.72 -25.12
CA PHE A 354 3.97 0.32 -23.89
C PHE A 354 5.49 0.48 -24.06
N ASN A 355 6.02 1.65 -23.69
CA ASN A 355 7.45 1.94 -23.79
C ASN A 355 7.93 2.82 -22.61
N ARG A 356 9.23 3.11 -22.55
CA ARG A 356 9.81 3.89 -21.44
C ARG A 356 9.19 5.28 -21.31
N PHE A 357 8.94 5.96 -22.42
CA PHE A 357 8.37 7.31 -22.42
C PHE A 357 6.92 7.30 -21.94
N THR A 358 6.08 6.38 -22.42
CA THR A 358 4.67 6.33 -22.02
C THR A 358 4.50 5.90 -20.57
N ARG A 359 5.34 4.99 -20.06
CA ARG A 359 5.37 4.65 -18.62
C ARG A 359 5.77 5.84 -17.75
N TRP A 360 6.76 6.63 -18.19
CA TRP A 360 7.11 7.88 -17.52
C TRP A 360 5.97 8.90 -17.55
N PHE A 361 5.34 9.09 -18.71
CA PHE A 361 4.25 10.07 -18.89
C PHE A 361 3.03 9.74 -18.03
N LEU A 362 2.74 8.45 -17.84
CA LEU A 362 1.59 7.96 -17.06
C LEU A 362 1.95 7.56 -15.63
N ASP A 363 3.10 7.96 -15.10
CA ASP A 363 3.65 7.44 -13.84
C ASP A 363 2.68 7.49 -12.66
N ASP A 364 1.96 8.62 -12.51
CA ASP A 364 0.98 8.80 -11.44
C ASP A 364 -0.19 7.81 -11.50
N PHE A 365 -0.49 7.24 -12.67
CA PHE A 365 -1.62 6.33 -12.89
C PHE A 365 -1.25 4.86 -12.75
N ILE A 366 0.04 4.54 -12.74
CA ILE A 366 0.55 3.16 -12.76
C ILE A 366 1.08 2.70 -11.39
N HIS A 367 0.80 3.45 -10.32
CA HIS A 367 0.99 2.99 -8.95
C HIS A 367 -0.20 2.14 -8.49
N THR A 368 0.04 1.12 -7.66
CA THR A 368 -0.97 0.13 -7.24
C THR A 368 -2.26 0.76 -6.71
N ARG A 369 -2.19 1.73 -5.79
CA ARG A 369 -3.39 2.41 -5.22
C ARG A 369 -4.29 3.03 -6.30
N MET A 370 -3.68 3.62 -7.32
CA MET A 370 -4.38 4.24 -8.45
C MET A 370 -4.98 3.19 -9.38
N MET A 371 -4.19 2.15 -9.69
CA MET A 371 -4.63 1.05 -10.54
C MET A 371 -5.80 0.28 -9.94
N TYR A 372 -5.76 -0.07 -8.64
CA TYR A 372 -6.87 -0.74 -7.97
C TYR A 372 -8.14 0.12 -7.99
N SER A 373 -8.01 1.42 -7.66
CA SER A 373 -9.14 2.35 -7.74
C SER A 373 -9.78 2.37 -9.14
N ALA A 374 -8.95 2.40 -10.19
CA ALA A 374 -9.43 2.37 -11.57
C ALA A 374 -10.04 1.02 -11.96
N LEU A 375 -9.40 -0.11 -11.59
CA LEU A 375 -9.83 -1.47 -11.87
C LEU A 375 -11.23 -1.74 -11.31
N HIS A 376 -11.46 -1.33 -10.07
CA HIS A 376 -12.75 -1.45 -9.40
C HIS A 376 -13.82 -0.56 -10.03
N ALA A 377 -13.51 0.73 -10.21
CA ALA A 377 -14.48 1.68 -10.73
C ALA A 377 -14.88 1.39 -12.19
N SER A 378 -13.98 0.80 -12.98
CA SER A 378 -14.24 0.42 -14.37
C SER A 378 -14.93 -0.95 -14.53
N GLY A 379 -15.10 -1.70 -13.44
CA GLY A 379 -15.64 -3.08 -13.47
C GLY A 379 -14.71 -4.09 -14.15
N GLN A 380 -13.47 -3.71 -14.49
CA GLN A 380 -12.51 -4.60 -15.14
C GLN A 380 -12.06 -5.73 -14.21
N SER A 381 -12.18 -5.60 -12.88
CA SER A 381 -11.89 -6.69 -11.95
C SER A 381 -12.64 -8.00 -12.26
N LYS A 382 -13.78 -7.94 -12.97
CA LYS A 382 -14.59 -9.10 -13.38
C LYS A 382 -14.10 -9.78 -14.68
N LYS A 383 -13.03 -9.27 -15.29
CA LYS A 383 -12.44 -9.76 -16.55
C LYS A 383 -10.98 -10.18 -16.40
N TYR A 384 -10.33 -9.81 -15.29
CA TYR A 384 -8.95 -10.17 -15.02
C TYR A 384 -8.92 -11.38 -14.09
N VAL A 385 -8.07 -12.34 -14.43
CA VAL A 385 -7.67 -13.37 -13.47
C VAL A 385 -6.60 -12.73 -12.60
N VAL A 386 -6.91 -12.51 -11.32
CA VAL A 386 -5.95 -12.00 -10.33
C VAL A 386 -5.99 -12.92 -9.14
N GLN A 387 -5.21 -14.01 -9.17
CA GLN A 387 -5.24 -15.03 -8.13
C GLN A 387 -3.84 -15.37 -7.62
N ASP A 388 -3.73 -15.54 -6.31
CA ASP A 388 -2.60 -16.18 -5.64
C ASP A 388 -3.02 -17.58 -5.18
N LEU A 389 -2.21 -18.55 -5.57
CA LEU A 389 -2.52 -19.97 -5.52
C LEU A 389 -1.34 -20.68 -4.86
N ALA A 390 -1.55 -21.14 -3.63
CA ALA A 390 -0.53 -21.89 -2.89
C ALA A 390 -0.63 -23.38 -3.24
N LEU A 391 0.48 -23.96 -3.69
CA LEU A 391 0.58 -25.38 -4.06
C LEU A 391 1.72 -26.08 -3.33
N PRO A 392 1.60 -27.40 -3.10
CA PRO A 392 2.75 -28.23 -2.79
C PRO A 392 3.80 -28.15 -3.92
N TYR A 393 5.08 -28.12 -3.57
CA TYR A 393 6.16 -28.11 -4.58
C TYR A 393 6.12 -29.32 -5.52
N SER A 394 5.61 -30.46 -5.08
CA SER A 394 5.51 -31.69 -5.88
C SER A 394 4.49 -31.61 -7.01
N THR A 395 3.52 -30.69 -6.94
CA THR A 395 2.45 -30.54 -7.93
C THR A 395 2.48 -29.19 -8.65
N ALA A 396 3.35 -28.26 -8.22
CA ALA A 396 3.48 -26.92 -8.80
C ALA A 396 3.75 -26.93 -10.32
N GLU A 397 4.61 -27.82 -10.83
CA GLU A 397 4.89 -27.90 -12.27
C GLU A 397 3.67 -28.33 -13.09
N LYS A 398 2.97 -29.38 -12.64
CA LYS A 398 1.72 -29.84 -13.27
C LYS A 398 0.66 -28.75 -13.29
N PHE A 399 0.62 -27.93 -12.25
CA PHE A 399 -0.28 -26.78 -12.18
C PHE A 399 0.09 -25.72 -13.21
N VAL A 400 1.38 -25.39 -13.36
CA VAL A 400 1.84 -24.43 -14.37
C VAL A 400 1.53 -24.94 -15.77
N ASP A 401 1.78 -26.22 -16.07
CA ASP A 401 1.43 -26.83 -17.37
C ASP A 401 -0.06 -26.65 -17.69
N TYR A 402 -0.94 -26.94 -16.73
CA TYR A 402 -2.38 -26.72 -16.89
C TYR A 402 -2.74 -25.25 -17.15
N THR A 403 -2.15 -24.31 -16.42
CA THR A 403 -2.43 -22.87 -16.60
C THR A 403 -1.89 -22.31 -17.91
N ASP A 404 -0.75 -22.82 -18.38
CA ASP A 404 -0.18 -22.50 -19.69
C ASP A 404 -1.15 -22.87 -20.81
N GLU A 405 -1.64 -24.12 -20.80
CA GLU A 405 -2.58 -24.63 -21.79
C GLU A 405 -3.95 -23.95 -21.74
N THR A 406 -4.44 -23.65 -20.53
CA THR A 406 -5.83 -23.18 -20.32
C THR A 406 -5.98 -21.66 -20.39
N PHE A 407 -4.97 -20.93 -19.89
CA PHE A 407 -5.00 -19.48 -19.75
C PHE A 407 -3.93 -18.77 -20.56
N GLY A 408 -2.74 -19.36 -20.74
CA GLY A 408 -1.61 -18.72 -21.43
C GLY A 408 -1.14 -17.42 -20.77
N ILE A 409 -1.38 -17.27 -19.46
CA ILE A 409 -1.04 -16.05 -18.71
C ILE A 409 0.42 -16.13 -18.25
N TYR A 410 1.19 -15.13 -18.65
CA TYR A 410 2.53 -14.85 -18.13
C TYR A 410 2.75 -13.35 -18.00
N PRO A 411 3.69 -12.90 -17.14
CA PRO A 411 4.51 -13.71 -16.23
C PRO A 411 3.74 -14.37 -15.08
N LEU A 412 4.39 -15.32 -14.38
CA LEU A 412 3.95 -15.94 -13.13
C LEU A 412 4.88 -15.54 -11.99
N TRP A 413 4.31 -15.19 -10.83
CA TRP A 413 5.10 -14.92 -9.62
C TRP A 413 5.28 -16.20 -8.83
N LEU A 414 6.49 -16.46 -8.32
CA LEU A 414 6.81 -17.60 -7.49
C LEU A 414 7.25 -17.12 -6.11
N CYS A 415 6.52 -17.48 -5.07
CA CYS A 415 6.84 -17.05 -3.71
C CYS A 415 6.80 -18.24 -2.73
N PRO A 416 7.95 -18.68 -2.20
CA PRO A 416 8.01 -19.73 -1.19
C PRO A 416 7.36 -19.28 0.12
N LEU A 417 6.50 -20.14 0.68
CA LEU A 417 5.74 -19.85 1.88
C LEU A 417 6.01 -20.90 2.95
N LYS A 418 6.37 -20.42 4.14
CA LYS A 418 6.33 -21.22 5.37
C LYS A 418 4.91 -21.26 5.91
N GLN A 419 4.35 -22.47 6.03
CA GLN A 419 2.97 -22.69 6.45
C GLN A 419 2.74 -22.30 7.93
N ASN A 420 1.50 -21.95 8.24
CA ASN A 420 1.03 -21.84 9.62
C ASN A 420 0.72 -23.22 10.21
N PRO A 421 0.91 -23.43 11.53
CA PRO A 421 0.43 -24.62 12.21
C PRO A 421 -1.09 -24.81 12.04
N LEU A 422 -1.53 -26.06 11.93
CA LEU A 422 -2.93 -26.42 11.87
C LEU A 422 -3.56 -26.44 13.28
N PRO A 423 -4.88 -26.17 13.42
CA PRO A 423 -5.80 -25.71 12.37
C PRO A 423 -5.59 -24.22 12.01
N THR A 424 -5.84 -23.84 10.76
CA THR A 424 -5.68 -22.45 10.29
C THR A 424 -6.66 -22.10 9.16
N MET A 425 -6.94 -20.80 9.00
CA MET A 425 -7.64 -20.25 7.83
C MET A 425 -6.69 -19.80 6.70
N HIS A 426 -5.38 -19.96 6.88
CA HIS A 426 -4.42 -19.81 5.79
C HIS A 426 -4.38 -21.04 4.87
N PRO A 427 -3.95 -20.89 3.62
CA PRO A 427 -3.60 -22.02 2.76
C PRO A 427 -2.63 -22.98 3.45
N HIS A 428 -2.92 -24.28 3.36
CA HIS A 428 -2.14 -25.31 4.01
C HIS A 428 -2.15 -26.62 3.23
N TYR A 429 -1.16 -27.47 3.51
CA TYR A 429 -1.06 -28.81 2.97
C TYR A 429 -0.43 -29.74 4.00
N ALA A 430 -1.13 -30.83 4.32
CA ALA A 430 -0.80 -31.76 5.40
C ALA A 430 0.34 -32.74 5.03
N ALA A 431 1.45 -32.23 4.50
CA ALA A 431 2.68 -32.99 4.29
C ALA A 431 3.79 -32.44 5.20
N THR A 432 4.55 -33.34 5.79
CA THR A 432 5.66 -33.02 6.69
C THR A 432 7.00 -33.33 6.04
N GLU A 433 8.03 -32.64 6.51
CA GLU A 433 9.42 -32.95 6.21
C GLU A 433 9.80 -34.34 6.77
N LYS A 434 11.03 -34.80 6.50
CA LYS A 434 11.53 -36.10 6.97
C LYS A 434 11.48 -36.29 8.49
N ASP A 435 11.39 -35.19 9.24
CA ASP A 435 11.28 -35.21 10.70
C ASP A 435 9.88 -35.58 11.22
N GLY A 436 8.89 -35.67 10.33
CA GLY A 436 7.49 -35.97 10.65
C GLY A 436 6.77 -34.86 11.44
N LYS A 437 7.41 -33.71 11.66
CA LYS A 437 6.92 -32.63 12.54
C LYS A 437 6.78 -31.30 11.82
N THR A 438 7.75 -30.95 10.97
CA THR A 438 7.77 -29.66 10.28
C THR A 438 6.92 -29.76 9.02
N LEU A 439 5.96 -28.86 8.84
CA LEU A 439 5.18 -28.80 7.60
C LEU A 439 6.09 -28.39 6.44
N GLN A 440 5.94 -29.09 5.30
CA GLN A 440 6.67 -28.75 4.09
C GLN A 440 6.29 -27.33 3.63
N GLN A 441 7.22 -26.59 3.04
CA GLN A 441 6.88 -25.30 2.45
C GLN A 441 5.91 -25.46 1.28
N MET A 442 5.05 -24.46 1.09
CA MET A 442 4.22 -24.33 -0.11
C MET A 442 4.84 -23.30 -1.06
N LEU A 443 4.47 -23.36 -2.33
CA LEU A 443 4.83 -22.36 -3.33
C LEU A 443 3.57 -21.60 -3.73
N ASN A 444 3.54 -20.29 -3.49
CA ASN A 444 2.56 -19.43 -4.11
C ASN A 444 2.91 -19.19 -5.58
N ILE A 445 1.90 -19.33 -6.43
CA ILE A 445 1.96 -18.99 -7.85
C ILE A 445 0.95 -17.87 -8.11
N GLY A 446 1.46 -16.67 -8.39
CA GLY A 446 0.66 -15.51 -8.76
C GLY A 446 0.29 -15.59 -10.24
N LEU A 447 -1.00 -15.85 -10.52
CA LEU A 447 -1.58 -15.92 -11.86
C LEU A 447 -2.38 -14.64 -12.12
N TRP A 448 -1.74 -13.68 -12.79
CA TRP A 448 -2.30 -12.35 -13.00
C TRP A 448 -2.28 -11.93 -14.48
N GLY A 449 -3.45 -11.81 -15.08
CA GLY A 449 -3.60 -11.45 -16.48
C GLY A 449 -5.03 -11.34 -16.96
N THR A 450 -5.20 -11.05 -18.25
CA THR A 450 -6.51 -10.95 -18.90
C THR A 450 -7.18 -12.32 -18.94
N GLY A 451 -8.42 -12.41 -18.44
CA GLY A 451 -9.27 -13.60 -18.55
C GLY A 451 -10.15 -13.57 -19.80
N PRO A 452 -11.00 -14.59 -19.99
CA PRO A 452 -11.97 -14.61 -21.09
C PRO A 452 -12.90 -13.39 -21.08
N GLU A 453 -13.21 -12.84 -22.27
CA GLU A 453 -14.13 -11.71 -22.40
C GLU A 453 -15.58 -12.08 -22.08
N ASN A 454 -15.97 -13.32 -22.43
CA ASN A 454 -17.28 -13.87 -22.12
C ASN A 454 -17.36 -14.19 -20.62
N HIS A 455 -18.37 -13.62 -19.94
CA HIS A 455 -18.50 -13.76 -18.49
C HIS A 455 -18.83 -15.19 -18.03
N GLU A 456 -19.63 -15.94 -18.79
CA GLU A 456 -19.94 -17.34 -18.45
C GLU A 456 -18.71 -18.22 -18.60
N GLU A 457 -17.93 -17.99 -19.67
CA GLU A 457 -16.64 -18.66 -19.85
C GLU A 457 -15.65 -18.26 -18.75
N PHE A 458 -15.60 -16.98 -18.36
CA PHE A 458 -14.78 -16.51 -17.26
C PHE A 458 -15.12 -17.24 -15.95
N VAL A 459 -16.39 -17.31 -15.58
CA VAL A 459 -16.85 -18.04 -14.39
C VAL A 459 -16.51 -19.53 -14.49
N ARG A 460 -16.76 -20.17 -15.64
CA ARG A 460 -16.43 -21.59 -15.87
C ARG A 460 -14.93 -21.85 -15.69
N LYS A 461 -14.06 -21.08 -16.34
CA LYS A 461 -12.61 -21.23 -16.22
C LYS A 461 -12.11 -21.00 -14.79
N ASN A 462 -12.68 -20.04 -14.06
CA ASN A 462 -12.34 -19.84 -12.64
C ASN A 462 -12.74 -21.06 -11.78
N ARG A 463 -13.92 -21.65 -12.02
CA ARG A 463 -14.35 -22.88 -11.33
C ARG A 463 -13.47 -24.07 -11.68
N ASP A 464 -13.07 -24.22 -12.94
CA ASP A 464 -12.19 -25.31 -13.39
C ASP A 464 -10.78 -25.15 -12.79
N LEU A 465 -10.26 -23.91 -12.72
CA LEU A 465 -9.01 -23.58 -12.05
C LEU A 465 -9.06 -23.94 -10.56
N GLU A 466 -10.14 -23.57 -9.87
CA GLU A 466 -10.37 -23.90 -8.46
C GLU A 466 -10.45 -25.41 -8.21
N ARG A 467 -11.07 -26.17 -9.11
CA ARG A 467 -11.13 -27.64 -9.04
C ARG A 467 -9.76 -28.26 -9.27
N LYS A 468 -9.03 -27.82 -10.30
CA LYS A 468 -7.68 -28.31 -10.59
C LYS A 468 -6.71 -27.99 -9.46
N LEU A 469 -6.81 -26.80 -8.87
CA LEU A 469 -6.03 -26.42 -7.71
C LEU A 469 -6.24 -27.40 -6.55
N LYS A 470 -7.50 -27.70 -6.21
CA LYS A 470 -7.85 -28.68 -5.18
C LYS A 470 -7.32 -30.08 -5.50
N GLU A 471 -7.48 -30.55 -6.73
CA GLU A 471 -6.96 -31.85 -7.21
C GLU A 471 -5.45 -31.99 -6.98
N LEU A 472 -4.71 -30.89 -7.12
CA LEU A 472 -3.26 -30.82 -6.94
C LEU A 472 -2.84 -30.51 -5.50
N GLY A 473 -3.78 -30.53 -4.55
CA GLY A 473 -3.52 -30.25 -3.13
C GLY A 473 -3.24 -28.79 -2.81
N GLY A 474 -3.59 -27.88 -3.71
CA GLY A 474 -3.41 -26.44 -3.54
C GLY A 474 -4.64 -25.74 -2.97
N MET A 475 -4.44 -24.50 -2.54
CA MET A 475 -5.46 -23.62 -1.96
C MET A 475 -5.25 -22.17 -2.41
N LYS A 476 -6.33 -21.42 -2.54
CA LYS A 476 -6.27 -20.02 -3.00
C LYS A 476 -6.24 -19.01 -1.86
N TRP A 477 -5.76 -17.80 -2.13
CA TRP A 477 -5.92 -16.66 -1.23
C TRP A 477 -7.28 -15.97 -1.40
N PHE A 478 -7.84 -15.47 -0.30
CA PHE A 478 -9.20 -14.94 -0.26
C PHE A 478 -9.36 -13.44 -0.52
N TYR A 479 -8.32 -12.75 -0.99
CA TYR A 479 -8.50 -11.40 -1.52
C TYR A 479 -9.12 -11.41 -2.92
N ALA A 480 -8.96 -12.51 -3.66
CA ALA A 480 -9.46 -12.74 -5.01
C ALA A 480 -10.92 -13.25 -5.01
N HIS A 481 -11.55 -13.21 -6.18
CA HIS A 481 -12.88 -13.80 -6.39
C HIS A 481 -12.88 -15.30 -6.10
N THR A 482 -13.88 -15.75 -5.34
CA THR A 482 -14.04 -17.16 -4.94
C THR A 482 -15.33 -17.72 -5.54
N TYR A 483 -15.19 -18.74 -6.40
CA TYR A 483 -16.31 -19.36 -7.13
C TYR A 483 -16.69 -20.76 -6.63
N TYR A 484 -16.03 -21.24 -5.56
CA TYR A 484 -16.42 -22.46 -4.84
C TYR A 484 -17.88 -22.38 -4.42
N THR A 485 -18.58 -23.51 -4.49
CA THR A 485 -19.78 -23.72 -3.67
C THR A 485 -19.42 -23.79 -2.19
N GLU A 486 -20.40 -23.64 -1.31
CA GLU A 486 -20.16 -23.69 0.14
C GLU A 486 -19.55 -25.04 0.57
N ASN A 487 -20.04 -26.14 -0.02
CA ASN A 487 -19.53 -27.47 0.28
C ASN A 487 -18.08 -27.63 -0.18
N GLU A 488 -17.77 -27.24 -1.43
CA GLU A 488 -16.40 -27.27 -1.96
C GLU A 488 -15.45 -26.42 -1.10
N PHE A 489 -15.92 -25.26 -0.60
CA PHE A 489 -15.13 -24.40 0.28
C PHE A 489 -14.81 -25.08 1.61
N TRP A 490 -15.81 -25.66 2.29
CA TRP A 490 -15.62 -26.28 3.59
C TRP A 490 -14.95 -27.66 3.54
N GLU A 491 -14.76 -28.23 2.36
CA GLU A 491 -13.86 -29.39 2.18
C GLU A 491 -12.38 -28.99 2.29
N LEU A 492 -12.05 -27.70 2.11
CA LEU A 492 -10.68 -27.18 2.18
C LEU A 492 -10.26 -26.76 3.60
N PHE A 493 -11.20 -26.61 4.52
CA PHE A 493 -10.94 -26.12 5.88
C PHE A 493 -11.70 -26.93 6.93
N ASP A 494 -11.20 -26.99 8.15
CA ASP A 494 -11.94 -27.59 9.26
C ASP A 494 -13.13 -26.70 9.69
N ARG A 495 -14.29 -26.95 9.08
CA ARG A 495 -15.55 -26.26 9.40
C ARG A 495 -15.95 -26.44 10.87
N SER A 496 -15.72 -27.62 11.44
CA SER A 496 -16.15 -27.93 12.82
C SER A 496 -15.36 -27.10 13.82
N TRP A 497 -14.03 -27.04 13.66
CA TRP A 497 -13.16 -26.17 14.45
C TRP A 497 -13.55 -24.70 14.31
N TYR A 498 -13.73 -24.22 13.08
CA TYR A 498 -14.07 -22.82 12.80
C TYR A 498 -15.40 -22.40 13.43
N GLU A 499 -16.46 -23.20 13.29
CA GLU A 499 -17.78 -22.89 13.86
C GLU A 499 -17.78 -22.98 15.40
N LYS A 500 -17.07 -23.95 15.99
CA LYS A 500 -16.88 -24.01 17.45
C LYS A 500 -16.19 -22.75 17.97
N LEU A 501 -15.16 -22.27 17.25
CA LEU A 501 -14.46 -21.04 17.61
C LEU A 501 -15.39 -19.82 17.51
N ARG A 502 -16.22 -19.75 16.47
CA ARG A 502 -17.21 -18.67 16.32
C ARG A 502 -18.23 -18.65 17.44
N ALA A 503 -18.76 -19.82 17.82
CA ALA A 503 -19.68 -19.94 18.94
C ALA A 503 -19.02 -19.51 20.26
N LYS A 504 -17.78 -19.95 20.51
CA LYS A 504 -17.01 -19.61 21.72
C LYS A 504 -16.81 -18.10 21.90
N TYR A 505 -16.65 -17.35 20.81
CA TYR A 505 -16.35 -15.92 20.83
C TYR A 505 -17.50 -15.04 20.31
N ASN A 506 -18.74 -15.54 20.37
CA ASN A 506 -19.96 -14.81 19.97
C ASN A 506 -19.94 -14.27 18.52
N ALA A 507 -19.13 -14.83 17.63
CA ALA A 507 -18.95 -14.35 16.27
C ALA A 507 -20.01 -14.86 15.28
N THR A 508 -20.95 -15.71 15.73
CA THR A 508 -22.00 -16.29 14.88
C THR A 508 -22.91 -15.27 14.19
N PRO A 509 -23.21 -14.07 14.74
CA PRO A 509 -23.99 -13.05 14.02
C PRO A 509 -23.21 -12.38 12.88
N LEU A 510 -21.87 -12.42 12.90
CA LEU A 510 -21.08 -11.88 11.80
C LEU A 510 -21.17 -12.78 10.57
N PRO A 511 -20.90 -12.29 9.34
CA PRO A 511 -20.71 -13.18 8.22
C PRO A 511 -19.60 -14.20 8.49
N ASN A 512 -19.75 -15.44 8.00
CA ASN A 512 -18.65 -16.41 7.99
C ASN A 512 -17.66 -16.14 6.84
N VAL A 513 -16.53 -16.84 6.79
CA VAL A 513 -15.49 -16.59 5.76
C VAL A 513 -16.07 -16.80 4.37
N TYR A 514 -16.77 -17.92 4.13
CA TYR A 514 -17.40 -18.23 2.84
C TYR A 514 -18.36 -17.11 2.39
N GLU A 515 -19.28 -16.68 3.25
CA GLU A 515 -20.22 -15.58 3.00
C GLU A 515 -19.50 -14.28 2.62
N LYS A 516 -18.28 -14.06 3.14
CA LYS A 516 -17.49 -12.85 2.92
C LYS A 516 -16.64 -12.89 1.65
N VAL A 517 -16.34 -14.08 1.11
CA VAL A 517 -15.41 -14.26 -0.02
C VAL A 517 -16.09 -14.74 -1.29
N LYS A 518 -17.25 -15.41 -1.19
CA LYS A 518 -18.00 -15.92 -2.34
C LYS A 518 -18.38 -14.80 -3.31
N VAL A 519 -18.31 -15.09 -4.60
CA VAL A 519 -18.92 -14.27 -5.65
C VAL A 519 -20.39 -14.66 -5.80
N ASP A 520 -21.27 -13.66 -5.74
CA ASP A 520 -22.69 -13.84 -6.07
C ASP A 520 -22.90 -13.61 -7.56
N VAL A 521 -22.80 -14.70 -8.34
CA VAL A 521 -22.88 -14.67 -9.81
C VAL A 521 -24.22 -14.11 -10.30
N GLU A 522 -25.31 -14.39 -9.62
CA GLU A 522 -26.63 -13.89 -10.01
C GLU A 522 -26.77 -12.41 -9.70
N ALA A 523 -26.26 -11.94 -8.55
CA ALA A 523 -26.16 -10.51 -8.28
C ALA A 523 -25.24 -9.80 -9.29
N GLU A 524 -24.15 -10.41 -9.73
CA GLU A 524 -23.29 -9.84 -10.78
C GLU A 524 -24.01 -9.72 -12.13
N LYS A 525 -24.80 -10.72 -12.52
CA LYS A 525 -25.64 -10.66 -13.73
C LYS A 525 -26.69 -9.56 -13.62
N ALA A 526 -27.37 -9.46 -12.48
CA ALA A 526 -28.38 -8.42 -12.22
C ALA A 526 -27.76 -7.01 -12.23
N GLU A 527 -26.61 -6.83 -11.58
CA GLU A 527 -25.86 -5.56 -11.60
C GLU A 527 -25.44 -5.18 -13.03
N LYS A 528 -24.96 -6.15 -13.82
CA LYS A 528 -24.58 -5.94 -15.22
C LYS A 528 -25.78 -5.52 -16.06
N ALA A 529 -26.95 -6.11 -15.84
CA ALA A 529 -28.19 -5.73 -16.53
C ALA A 529 -28.71 -4.34 -16.13
N ALA A 530 -28.51 -3.94 -14.87
CA ALA A 530 -28.95 -2.65 -14.33
C ALA A 530 -27.97 -1.48 -14.60
N THR A 531 -26.73 -1.77 -15.01
CA THR A 531 -25.69 -0.75 -15.22
C THR A 531 -25.79 -0.15 -16.62
N SER A 532 -25.81 1.19 -16.71
CA SER A 532 -25.84 1.91 -17.99
C SER A 532 -24.71 1.46 -18.94
N PHE A 533 -25.06 1.18 -20.20
CA PHE A 533 -24.14 0.72 -21.24
C PHE A 533 -22.86 1.57 -21.35
N TRP A 534 -22.97 2.90 -21.23
CA TRP A 534 -21.81 3.80 -21.30
C TRP A 534 -20.80 3.61 -20.16
N ARG A 535 -21.20 3.03 -19.02
CA ARG A 535 -20.30 2.75 -17.89
C ARG A 535 -19.57 1.41 -18.01
N THR A 536 -20.00 0.54 -18.92
CA THR A 536 -19.42 -0.81 -19.12
C THR A 536 -18.81 -0.98 -20.51
N ALA A 537 -19.15 -0.11 -21.46
CA ALA A 537 -18.59 -0.11 -22.82
C ALA A 537 -17.16 0.43 -22.87
N TRP A 538 -16.33 -0.21 -23.68
CA TRP A 538 -15.03 0.33 -24.07
C TRP A 538 -15.19 1.56 -24.98
N PRO A 539 -14.36 2.62 -24.86
CA PRO A 539 -13.32 2.84 -23.84
C PRO A 539 -13.84 3.59 -22.59
N PHE A 540 -15.13 3.93 -22.54
CA PHE A 540 -15.73 4.80 -21.53
C PHE A 540 -15.62 4.24 -20.11
N ALA A 541 -15.76 2.93 -19.92
CA ALA A 541 -15.57 2.26 -18.63
C ALA A 541 -14.16 2.52 -18.06
N GLY A 542 -13.13 2.42 -18.90
CA GLY A 542 -11.75 2.73 -18.51
C GLY A 542 -11.56 4.19 -18.14
N PHE A 543 -12.08 5.13 -18.95
CA PHE A 543 -11.99 6.56 -18.63
C PHE A 543 -12.74 6.93 -17.34
N TYR A 544 -13.88 6.30 -17.07
CA TYR A 544 -14.58 6.43 -15.80
C TYR A 544 -13.72 5.91 -14.62
N GLY A 545 -13.05 4.78 -14.81
CA GLY A 545 -12.06 4.26 -13.86
C GLY A 545 -10.94 5.26 -13.57
N ILE A 546 -10.33 5.84 -14.61
CA ILE A 546 -9.29 6.88 -14.47
C ILE A 546 -9.83 8.09 -13.72
N LYS A 547 -11.02 8.60 -14.08
CA LYS A 547 -11.66 9.72 -13.38
C LYS A 547 -11.82 9.43 -11.90
N LYS A 548 -12.31 8.24 -11.53
CA LYS A 548 -12.48 7.82 -10.14
C LYS A 548 -11.15 7.66 -9.39
N ALA A 549 -10.11 7.19 -10.06
CA ALA A 549 -8.77 7.13 -9.50
C ALA A 549 -8.20 8.54 -9.24
N ILE A 550 -8.42 9.51 -10.14
CA ILE A 550 -8.02 10.91 -9.92
C ILE A 550 -8.78 11.51 -8.74
N GLU A 551 -10.09 11.27 -8.66
CA GLU A 551 -10.95 11.73 -7.54
C GLU A 551 -10.48 11.17 -6.19
N SER A 552 -9.88 9.96 -6.14
CA SER A 552 -9.35 9.38 -4.90
C SER A 552 -8.10 10.10 -4.38
N ARG A 553 -7.42 10.90 -5.23
CA ARG A 553 -6.17 11.60 -4.91
C ARG A 553 -5.02 10.68 -4.43
N SER A 554 -5.11 9.37 -4.68
CA SER A 554 -4.09 8.39 -4.27
C SER A 554 -2.70 8.69 -4.85
N TYR A 555 -2.63 9.30 -6.03
CA TYR A 555 -1.37 9.74 -6.64
C TYR A 555 -0.64 10.81 -5.81
N ILE A 556 -1.37 11.66 -5.05
CA ILE A 556 -0.76 12.65 -4.16
C ILE A 556 -0.04 11.94 -3.02
N ALA A 557 -0.68 10.93 -2.42
CA ALA A 557 -0.07 10.10 -1.39
C ALA A 557 1.20 9.39 -1.90
N ALA A 558 1.14 8.84 -3.12
CA ALA A 558 2.29 8.19 -3.76
C ALA A 558 3.46 9.15 -4.06
N ARG A 559 3.16 10.39 -4.47
CA ARG A 559 4.19 11.45 -4.67
C ARG A 559 4.82 11.89 -3.37
N GLY A 560 4.01 12.04 -2.31
CA GLY A 560 4.44 12.45 -0.98
C GLY A 560 5.09 11.34 -0.14
N SER A 561 5.36 10.16 -0.71
CA SER A 561 5.98 9.06 0.00
C SER A 561 7.44 9.32 0.30
N VAL A 562 7.74 9.55 1.58
CA VAL A 562 9.10 9.83 2.06
C VAL A 562 9.97 8.57 2.08
N TRP A 563 9.38 7.36 2.06
CA TRP A 563 10.16 6.13 1.95
C TRP A 563 11.09 6.11 0.72
N LYS A 564 10.68 6.78 -0.37
CA LYS A 564 11.47 6.88 -1.61
C LYS A 564 12.80 7.59 -1.40
N GLN A 565 12.95 8.37 -0.34
CA GLN A 565 14.18 9.12 -0.04
C GLN A 565 15.19 8.26 0.73
N PHE A 566 14.75 7.19 1.41
CA PHE A 566 15.63 6.30 2.16
C PHE A 566 16.57 5.57 1.20
N GLY A 567 17.88 5.79 1.34
CA GLY A 567 18.91 5.26 0.45
C GLY A 567 19.12 6.07 -0.86
N ARG A 568 18.51 7.26 -0.99
CA ARG A 568 18.78 8.19 -2.10
C ARG A 568 19.78 9.29 -1.78
N VAL A 569 20.04 9.57 -0.51
CA VAL A 569 21.03 10.55 -0.08
C VAL A 569 22.43 9.97 -0.31
N SER A 570 23.27 10.70 -1.05
CA SER A 570 24.68 10.40 -1.28
C SER A 570 25.45 10.38 0.04
N ASN A 571 26.44 9.50 0.14
CA ASN A 571 27.26 9.21 1.33
C ASN A 571 28.10 10.38 1.89
N ASP A 572 27.81 11.65 1.59
CA ASP A 572 28.68 12.78 1.95
C ASP A 572 28.04 13.86 2.85
N GLU A 573 26.81 13.69 3.35
CA GLU A 573 26.27 14.58 4.39
C GLU A 573 25.64 13.82 5.56
N PRO A 574 25.88 14.26 6.81
CA PRO A 574 25.34 13.60 8.00
C PRO A 574 23.81 13.61 7.96
N ASN A 575 23.24 12.41 8.15
CA ASN A 575 21.84 11.99 8.03
C ASN A 575 20.77 12.89 8.70
N ASN A 576 21.14 13.84 9.56
CA ASN A 576 20.18 14.53 10.42
C ASN A 576 19.58 15.80 9.78
N LEU A 577 20.27 16.48 8.87
CA LEU A 577 19.85 17.83 8.43
C LEU A 577 18.94 17.85 7.18
N VAL A 578 19.15 16.92 6.24
CA VAL A 578 18.33 16.83 5.01
C VAL A 578 16.98 16.16 5.29
N GLN A 579 16.93 15.26 6.28
CA GLN A 579 15.69 14.58 6.70
C GLN A 579 14.72 15.55 7.39
N GLU A 580 15.22 16.48 8.21
CA GLU A 580 14.40 17.53 8.81
C GLU A 580 13.84 18.49 7.76
N GLN A 581 14.62 18.82 6.73
CA GLN A 581 14.19 19.67 5.62
C GLN A 581 13.01 19.09 4.83
N ALA A 582 13.04 17.79 4.47
CA ALA A 582 11.94 17.14 3.75
C ALA A 582 10.67 16.97 4.59
N VAL A 583 10.82 16.78 5.91
CA VAL A 583 9.70 16.67 6.86
C VAL A 583 9.03 18.03 7.08
N ILE A 584 9.82 19.11 7.14
CA ILE A 584 9.32 20.48 7.26
C ILE A 584 8.60 20.89 5.96
N GLU A 585 9.19 20.65 4.79
CA GLU A 585 8.56 20.95 3.51
C GLU A 585 7.27 20.14 3.28
N GLY A 586 7.23 18.88 3.70
CA GLY A 586 6.04 18.04 3.65
C GLY A 586 4.91 18.48 4.61
N HIS A 587 5.25 18.90 5.84
CA HIS A 587 4.26 19.42 6.79
C HIS A 587 3.75 20.81 6.40
N VAL A 588 4.62 21.70 5.93
CA VAL A 588 4.22 23.03 5.44
C VAL A 588 3.31 22.89 4.23
N ALA A 589 3.58 21.96 3.31
CA ALA A 589 2.68 21.66 2.20
C ALA A 589 1.31 21.10 2.66
N SER A 590 1.30 20.30 3.73
CA SER A 590 0.07 19.76 4.34
C SER A 590 -0.75 20.84 5.06
N ILE A 591 -0.09 21.80 5.72
CA ILE A 591 -0.74 22.92 6.43
C ILE A 591 -1.32 23.92 5.44
N ILE A 592 -0.57 24.25 4.39
CA ILE A 592 -1.05 25.10 3.28
C ILE A 592 -2.25 24.46 2.57
N ALA A 593 -2.27 23.13 2.45
CA ALA A 593 -3.40 22.41 1.86
C ALA A 593 -4.66 22.38 2.77
N ALA A 594 -4.53 22.69 4.07
CA ALA A 594 -5.62 22.67 5.04
C ALA A 594 -6.38 24.00 5.19
N GLY A 595 -5.96 25.07 4.50
CA GLY A 595 -6.75 26.30 4.32
C GLY A 595 -7.08 27.09 5.59
N SER A 596 -6.14 27.20 6.54
CA SER A 596 -6.29 27.97 7.79
C SER A 596 -5.67 29.38 7.69
N ASP A 597 -6.18 30.32 8.51
CA ASP A 597 -5.83 31.75 8.54
C ASP A 597 -4.32 32.01 8.82
N PRO A 598 -3.59 32.75 7.94
CA PRO A 598 -2.13 32.92 8.03
C PRO A 598 -1.62 33.78 9.20
N SER A 599 -2.49 34.44 9.95
CA SER A 599 -2.07 35.39 11.00
C SER A 599 -1.78 34.75 12.37
N ALA A 600 -2.35 33.57 12.65
CA ALA A 600 -2.08 32.80 13.87
C ALA A 600 -0.81 31.94 13.74
N ASP A 601 -0.43 31.56 12.51
CA ASP A 601 0.63 30.60 12.20
C ASP A 601 2.06 31.16 12.26
N VAL A 602 2.25 32.48 12.19
CA VAL A 602 3.61 33.07 12.21
C VAL A 602 4.26 32.91 13.59
N ASN A 603 3.47 32.96 14.68
CA ASN A 603 4.00 32.77 16.03
C ASN A 603 4.34 31.30 16.31
N GLU A 604 3.57 30.35 15.75
CA GLU A 604 3.85 28.92 15.89
C GLU A 604 5.05 28.49 15.04
N ALA A 605 5.19 29.05 13.83
CA ALA A 605 6.38 28.91 12.99
C ALA A 605 7.63 29.54 13.64
N LEU A 606 7.50 30.69 14.33
CA LEU A 606 8.59 31.31 15.08
C LEU A 606 8.99 30.48 16.32
N VAL A 607 8.03 29.87 17.02
CA VAL A 607 8.29 28.95 18.15
C VAL A 607 8.99 27.67 17.67
N TYR A 608 8.59 27.12 16.51
CA TYR A 608 9.26 25.97 15.90
C TYR A 608 10.67 26.31 15.39
N THR A 609 10.86 27.50 14.83
CA THR A 609 12.19 28.03 14.46
C THR A 609 13.05 28.24 15.72
N ARG A 610 12.44 28.61 16.85
CA ARG A 610 13.06 28.78 18.18
C ARG A 610 13.66 27.47 18.73
N GLU A 611 13.00 26.33 18.48
CA GLU A 611 13.48 25.00 18.88
C GLU A 611 14.62 24.49 17.99
N GLN A 612 14.56 24.78 16.69
CA GLN A 612 15.57 24.35 15.71
C GLN A 612 16.91 25.09 15.84
N CYS A 613 16.92 26.33 16.37
CA CYS A 613 18.15 27.09 16.58
C CYS A 613 19.11 26.47 17.62
N ARG A 614 18.60 25.63 18.53
CA ARG A 614 19.39 25.02 19.61
C ARG A 614 20.38 23.95 19.10
N TYR A 615 20.16 23.43 17.90
CA TYR A 615 20.98 22.38 17.28
C TYR A 615 22.03 22.92 16.29
N LEU A 616 22.03 24.24 16.03
CA LEU A 616 22.89 24.87 15.03
C LEU A 616 24.13 25.58 15.61
N LEU A 617 24.26 25.65 16.94
CA LEU A 617 25.40 26.26 17.62
C LEU A 617 26.27 25.18 18.31
N PRO A 618 27.61 25.36 18.40
CA PRO A 618 28.47 24.46 19.15
C PRO A 618 28.12 24.50 20.65
N ASN A 619 28.37 23.38 21.33
CA ASN A 619 27.97 23.09 22.72
C ASN A 619 28.07 24.27 23.72
N ASP A 620 27.06 24.34 24.60
CA ASP A 620 26.90 25.18 25.80
C ASP A 620 26.66 26.69 25.64
N ALA A 621 26.34 27.18 24.44
CA ALA A 621 25.85 28.55 24.28
C ALA A 621 24.37 28.70 24.70
N LEU A 622 24.12 29.18 25.92
CA LEU A 622 22.81 29.71 26.34
C LEU A 622 22.70 31.18 25.91
N PHE A 623 21.61 31.56 25.25
CA PHE A 623 21.30 32.95 24.91
C PHE A 623 19.92 33.32 25.47
N ASP A 624 19.76 34.59 25.87
CA ASP A 624 18.47 35.11 26.35
C ASP A 624 17.64 35.59 25.16
N ALA A 625 16.59 34.83 24.85
CA ALA A 625 15.70 35.11 23.73
C ALA A 625 14.81 36.36 23.91
N THR A 626 14.91 37.07 25.05
CA THR A 626 14.21 38.33 25.29
C THR A 626 15.11 39.56 25.11
N ASP A 627 16.43 39.38 25.08
CA ASP A 627 17.39 40.46 24.88
C ASP A 627 17.81 40.58 23.40
N ARG A 628 17.34 41.63 22.73
CA ARG A 628 17.69 41.92 21.33
C ARG A 628 19.14 42.37 21.15
N SER A 629 19.88 42.59 22.22
CA SER A 629 21.29 42.97 22.19
C SER A 629 22.25 41.76 22.21
N ASP A 630 21.75 40.56 22.52
CA ASP A 630 22.54 39.32 22.62
C ASP A 630 23.25 38.96 21.31
N GLU A 631 24.59 38.92 21.36
CA GLU A 631 25.49 38.65 20.25
C GLU A 631 25.31 37.23 19.67
N ASN A 632 24.96 36.24 20.50
CA ASN A 632 24.75 34.86 20.07
C ASN A 632 23.42 34.70 19.31
N LEU A 633 22.38 35.43 19.72
CA LEU A 633 21.11 35.51 18.99
C LEU A 633 21.29 36.18 17.63
N LYS A 634 22.08 37.25 17.56
CA LYS A 634 22.42 37.93 16.29
C LYS A 634 23.24 37.03 15.36
N LEU A 635 24.18 36.25 15.89
CA LEU A 635 24.98 35.30 15.13
C LEU A 635 24.11 34.16 14.55
N ALA A 636 23.22 33.57 15.35
CA ALA A 636 22.30 32.53 14.92
C ALA A 636 21.34 33.03 13.82
N LEU A 637 20.78 34.23 13.99
CA LEU A 637 19.92 34.86 12.98
C LEU A 637 20.70 35.20 11.69
N ASN A 638 21.95 35.65 11.79
CA ASN A 638 22.79 35.89 10.61
C ASN A 638 23.13 34.60 9.86
N LEU A 639 23.41 33.50 10.56
CA LEU A 639 23.67 32.19 9.95
C LEU A 639 22.43 31.63 9.25
N LEU A 640 21.25 31.75 9.87
CA LEU A 640 19.96 31.41 9.25
C LEU A 640 19.68 32.28 8.02
N ASN A 641 19.95 33.57 8.10
CA ASN A 641 19.70 34.49 7.02
C ASN A 641 20.65 34.25 5.83
N LYS A 642 21.92 33.93 6.10
CA LYS A 642 22.95 33.60 5.10
C LYS A 642 22.70 32.24 4.44
N LYS A 643 22.11 31.27 5.16
CA LYS A 643 21.87 29.90 4.69
C LYS A 643 20.50 29.71 4.00
N PHE A 644 19.48 30.48 4.39
CA PHE A 644 18.09 30.30 3.93
C PHE A 644 17.48 31.54 3.25
N ASN A 645 18.22 32.65 3.12
CA ASN A 645 17.78 33.92 2.52
C ASN A 645 16.43 34.44 3.08
N VAL A 646 16.27 34.31 4.40
CA VAL A 646 15.03 34.58 5.14
C VAL A 646 14.63 36.06 5.03
N SER A 647 15.59 36.98 5.05
CA SER A 647 15.36 38.42 4.89
C SER A 647 14.87 38.81 3.50
N GLY A 648 15.27 38.10 2.45
CA GLY A 648 14.73 38.26 1.09
C GLY A 648 13.26 37.83 1.00
N LYS A 649 12.90 36.72 1.66
CA LYS A 649 11.51 36.24 1.72
C LYS A 649 10.61 37.11 2.58
N ILE A 650 11.10 37.64 3.72
CA ILE A 650 10.34 38.56 4.56
C ILE A 650 10.17 39.93 3.90
N ARG A 651 11.15 40.42 3.12
CA ARG A 651 10.99 41.63 2.30
C ARG A 651 9.91 41.47 1.23
N SER A 652 9.91 40.33 0.53
CA SER A 652 8.88 39.99 -0.46
C SER A 652 7.47 39.98 0.15
N ILE A 653 7.32 39.43 1.36
CA ILE A 653 6.05 39.41 2.10
C ILE A 653 5.63 40.83 2.54
N LYS A 654 6.57 41.66 3.02
CA LYS A 654 6.28 43.06 3.39
C LYS A 654 6.01 43.99 2.19
N GLU A 655 6.59 43.70 1.02
CA GLU A 655 6.29 44.42 -0.22
C GLU A 655 4.93 44.02 -0.81
N GLN A 656 4.50 42.76 -0.63
CA GLN A 656 3.12 42.35 -0.93
C GLN A 656 2.11 43.03 -0.01
N ASP A 657 2.40 43.20 1.29
CA ASP A 657 1.52 43.94 2.21
C ASP A 657 1.51 45.45 1.96
N ARG A 658 2.60 46.07 1.48
CA ARG A 658 2.62 47.50 1.11
C ARG A 658 1.85 47.82 -0.17
N ASN A 659 1.75 46.87 -1.09
CA ASN A 659 0.93 47.03 -2.31
C ASN A 659 -0.53 46.65 -2.10
N THR A 660 -0.92 46.30 -0.87
CA THR A 660 -2.28 45.93 -0.47
C THR A 660 -2.76 46.76 0.75
N LEU A 661 -2.30 48.00 0.85
CA LEU A 661 -2.77 49.03 1.80
C LEU A 661 -3.08 50.34 1.08
#